data_AF-A0A7C1EGQ9-F1
#
_entry.id   AF-A0A7C1EGQ9-F1
#
_cell.length_a   1.000
_cell.length_b   1.000
_cell.length_c   1.000
_cell.angle_alpha   90.00
_cell.angle_beta   90.00
_cell.angle_gamma   90.00
#
_symmetry.space_group_name_H-M   'P 1'
#
loop_
_entity.id
_entity.type
_entity.pdbx_description
1 polymer ?
#
loop_
_entity_poly.entity_id
_entity_poly.type
_entity_poly.pdbx_seq_one_letter_code
_entity_poly.pdbx_strand_id
1 'polypeptide(L)'
;METERTYRSGRKCRIGVGIVLAACIISLGFPGIVFGVQEPNDLSGSYYSASGTVTASGPCPAWFTVLDREGTDGGHLTIELNGCTVFDYEIITMEQGAPAGFLAILEPGDYFIVWDEDPGHGSNTDFTFTNDAYEVEDLPEDGNEYIRVSRPEHDDVTNWVVYRVTESGTLTVTNTGLSEHEAIRLTRNIMRFDKYDDVPDGDCRGPGQELTYTICFDNAFGQLLADAFIIDWLPEGVTYPQGAWGVEMGDPNDANEPPFTLLPPDPGYDPETHSYVWPLDDIDPNTAGCVELTVVVNDKAVPGGVLHNVAELWGTVWVSDPNDPNMLYPETLLVARATLDTNVCCYTGIVEELFVDQSAVNGNNTGQDWPNAFLELQDALNYARSSLCAQVHSIYVAQGPYSPGDNTWDTFEIPDGVSVYGGFPKGGSDFWQRNPTRYKTTLSGRIDDTTRSDTVVTMGDESLLDGFTVTESALDGQGIYASEVDFTVANSIVVKNFGYGAFIENCNAVFQWVNFRNNEADGIRHIGEGFTLTVENCWIRQSGRYGMYSLNSTPIVFNSILSESDMANEGREGIRMINPSNQPVLRNMTVSHNRAAGISLAGSVLPEIQNSIVFHNGGESLVGFSADQAAYYSCIEDANSVNYNINVDPQFAYFDPNNVRLSPTSLCLNASNPYLDYSSQLDMDGNPRVYGAAPDMGAYEMFCDANVSHEWDLNADGVINLHEFVNFSRAWLSHDPNDPAWIADPNLADPNLSEGWYEWKHKFNLDDTGSSAYRVDLADLLIFLEEAPWLWTACWRTDLQPEMMMFSFGGVQMKSMDSVISAKAEIQTVQKKSTQEQIHHLASVVVQLENLWLAEPDIQKAIEPDLWNRFMETVYQNLYELATEVAHKK
;
A
#
# COMPACT_ATOMS: atom_id res chain seq x y z
N MET A 1 -40.08 7.15 -9.22
CA MET A 1 -40.97 8.33 -9.22
C MET A 1 -40.05 9.51 -9.00
N GLU A 2 -39.52 10.13 -10.07
CA GLU A 2 -40.04 11.41 -10.62
C GLU A 2 -40.21 12.46 -9.50
N THR A 3 -39.50 13.58 -9.41
CA THR A 3 -38.98 14.51 -10.43
C THR A 3 -37.95 15.49 -9.84
N GLU A 4 -37.06 15.97 -10.72
CA GLU A 4 -36.13 17.10 -10.62
C GLU A 4 -36.70 18.41 -10.03
N ARG A 5 -35.84 19.24 -9.42
CA ARG A 5 -35.53 20.60 -9.93
C ARG A 5 -34.37 21.31 -9.22
N THR A 6 -33.35 21.56 -10.03
CA THR A 6 -32.21 22.49 -9.95
C THR A 6 -32.47 23.89 -9.35
N TYR A 7 -31.46 24.46 -8.68
CA TYR A 7 -30.98 25.83 -8.94
C TYR A 7 -29.49 26.03 -8.54
N ARG A 8 -28.73 26.64 -9.46
CA ARG A 8 -27.29 26.94 -9.40
C ARG A 8 -26.97 28.27 -8.70
N SER A 9 -25.76 28.30 -8.12
CA SER A 9 -24.76 29.39 -8.05
C SER A 9 -24.96 30.65 -7.18
N GLY A 10 -23.96 30.92 -6.32
CA GLY A 10 -23.24 32.19 -6.37
C GLY A 10 -22.99 32.99 -5.07
N ARG A 11 -21.74 32.92 -4.58
CA ARG A 11 -20.93 33.93 -3.84
C ARG A 11 -21.01 34.07 -2.29
N LYS A 12 -19.88 33.65 -1.69
CA LYS A 12 -19.08 34.20 -0.57
C LYS A 12 -19.68 35.32 0.30
N CYS A 13 -19.76 35.04 1.61
CA CYS A 13 -19.40 35.97 2.69
C CYS A 13 -18.76 35.18 3.86
N ARG A 14 -17.62 35.67 4.36
CA ARG A 14 -16.89 35.19 5.55
C ARG A 14 -17.53 35.74 6.84
N ILE A 15 -17.06 35.22 7.99
CA ILE A 15 -17.37 35.51 9.41
C ILE A 15 -18.38 34.49 9.95
N GLY A 16 -18.17 33.70 11.01
CA GLY A 16 -17.16 33.67 12.06
C GLY A 16 -17.87 33.17 13.34
N VAL A 17 -17.35 32.10 13.94
CA VAL A 17 -17.54 31.64 15.34
C VAL A 17 -18.98 31.35 15.82
N GLY A 18 -19.21 30.09 16.20
CA GLY A 18 -19.78 29.76 17.51
C GLY A 18 -21.25 29.39 17.61
N ILE A 19 -21.46 28.12 17.97
CA ILE A 19 -22.54 27.60 18.84
C ILE A 19 -23.89 27.29 18.17
N VAL A 20 -24.44 26.15 18.60
CA VAL A 20 -25.79 25.59 18.45
C VAL A 20 -25.95 24.57 17.32
N LEU A 21 -25.81 23.28 17.68
CA LEU A 21 -26.75 22.21 17.31
C LEU A 21 -26.40 20.90 18.05
N ALA A 22 -26.81 20.81 19.31
CA ALA A 22 -27.11 19.53 19.95
C ALA A 22 -28.61 19.27 19.74
N ALA A 23 -28.94 18.37 18.80
CA ALA A 23 -30.17 17.57 18.72
C ALA A 23 -30.38 17.08 17.28
N CYS A 24 -29.86 15.90 17.00
CA CYS A 24 -30.34 14.89 16.03
C CYS A 24 -29.15 14.12 15.48
N ILE A 25 -28.85 12.97 16.10
CA ILE A 25 -28.53 11.69 15.45
C ILE A 25 -28.75 10.65 16.56
N ILE A 26 -29.88 9.97 16.49
CA ILE A 26 -30.11 8.66 17.13
C ILE A 26 -30.20 7.69 15.95
N SER A 27 -29.55 6.53 16.10
CA SER A 27 -29.35 5.44 15.13
C SER A 27 -28.19 5.64 14.16
N LEU A 28 -27.00 5.19 14.58
CA LEU A 28 -26.17 4.19 13.92
C LEU A 28 -25.28 3.57 15.03
N GLY A 29 -25.28 2.24 15.14
CA GLY A 29 -24.66 1.51 16.24
C GLY A 29 -23.12 1.58 16.21
N PHE A 30 -22.56 2.10 17.29
CA PHE A 30 -21.18 1.94 17.73
C PHE A 30 -21.23 1.89 19.27
N PRO A 31 -20.81 0.81 19.96
CA PRO A 31 -20.61 0.84 21.40
C PRO A 31 -19.19 1.35 21.65
N GLY A 32 -19.07 2.59 22.14
CA GLY A 32 -17.79 3.23 22.40
C GLY A 32 -17.96 4.73 22.53
N ILE A 33 -18.78 5.18 23.49
CA ILE A 33 -18.83 6.60 23.85
C ILE A 33 -17.80 6.81 24.96
N VAL A 34 -16.70 7.48 24.63
CA VAL A 34 -15.70 7.99 25.58
C VAL A 34 -16.29 9.22 26.28
N PHE A 35 -16.37 9.21 27.61
CA PHE A 35 -16.67 10.41 28.41
C PHE A 35 -15.36 11.05 28.83
N GLY A 36 -14.78 11.91 27.99
CA GLY A 36 -13.75 12.83 28.45
C GLY A 36 -14.40 13.94 29.27
N VAL A 37 -14.25 13.93 30.60
CA VAL A 37 -14.67 15.04 31.46
C VAL A 37 -13.46 15.92 31.74
N GLN A 38 -13.29 16.97 30.93
CA GLN A 38 -12.38 18.07 31.26
C GLN A 38 -13.12 19.02 32.21
N GLU A 39 -12.63 19.21 33.43
CA GLU A 39 -13.31 20.04 34.43
C GLU A 39 -13.46 21.51 33.98
N PRO A 40 -14.69 22.04 33.88
CA PRO A 40 -14.92 23.47 33.81
C PRO A 40 -15.46 23.93 35.18
N ASN A 41 -14.58 24.05 36.17
CA ASN A 41 -14.77 24.76 37.44
C ASN A 41 -16.07 24.46 38.22
N ASP A 42 -15.92 23.78 39.36
CA ASP A 42 -16.49 24.19 40.66
C ASP A 42 -17.94 24.74 40.61
N LEU A 43 -18.88 23.92 40.12
CA LEU A 43 -20.31 24.24 40.11
C LEU A 43 -21.11 23.05 40.61
N SER A 44 -21.49 23.12 41.89
CA SER A 44 -22.58 22.38 42.52
C SER A 44 -23.71 22.02 41.54
N GLY A 45 -23.76 20.78 41.05
CA GLY A 45 -24.81 20.42 40.09
C GLY A 45 -24.67 19.07 39.37
N SER A 46 -25.49 18.12 39.85
CA SER A 46 -26.00 16.88 39.21
C SER A 46 -25.04 15.68 39.15
N TYR A 47 -25.36 14.67 39.98
CA TYR A 47 -24.89 13.29 39.89
C TYR A 47 -25.08 12.74 38.47
N TYR A 48 -23.99 12.49 37.75
CA TYR A 48 -24.00 11.68 36.54
C TYR A 48 -23.51 10.29 36.92
N SER A 49 -24.44 9.37 37.20
CA SER A 49 -24.08 7.95 37.13
C SER A 49 -23.85 7.59 35.67
N ALA A 50 -22.66 7.08 35.35
CA ALA A 50 -22.37 6.50 34.05
C ALA A 50 -22.65 5.00 34.14
N SER A 51 -23.57 4.50 33.33
CA SER A 51 -23.85 3.05 33.24
C SER A 51 -23.63 2.58 31.82
N GLY A 52 -23.11 1.37 31.68
CA GLY A 52 -22.81 0.77 30.40
C GLY A 52 -22.56 -0.72 30.52
N THR A 53 -22.42 -1.36 29.36
CA THR A 53 -22.05 -2.77 29.25
C THR A 53 -20.73 -2.85 28.50
N VAL A 54 -19.74 -3.52 29.09
CA VAL A 54 -18.50 -3.85 28.38
C VAL A 54 -18.73 -5.15 27.62
N THR A 55 -18.58 -5.10 26.30
CA THR A 55 -18.69 -6.27 25.42
C THR A 55 -17.40 -6.43 24.63
N ALA A 56 -16.89 -7.66 24.57
CA ALA A 56 -15.67 -7.98 23.85
C ALA A 56 -15.84 -7.70 22.34
N SER A 57 -15.17 -6.69 21.82
CA SER A 57 -15.08 -6.42 20.37
C SER A 57 -13.70 -6.76 19.77
N GLY A 58 -12.71 -7.15 20.59
CA GLY A 58 -11.32 -7.41 20.19
C GLY A 58 -10.68 -8.66 20.83
N PRO A 59 -9.37 -8.92 20.57
CA PRO A 59 -8.63 -10.07 21.11
C PRO A 59 -8.33 -9.91 22.61
N CYS A 60 -8.34 -11.02 23.33
CA CYS A 60 -8.07 -11.06 24.78
C CYS A 60 -6.56 -11.14 25.09
N PRO A 61 -6.03 -10.43 26.11
CA PRO A 61 -6.73 -9.52 27.02
C PRO A 61 -6.92 -8.13 26.40
N ALA A 62 -8.17 -7.72 26.18
CA ALA A 62 -8.52 -6.34 25.85
C ALA A 62 -8.96 -5.63 27.13
N TRP A 63 -8.46 -4.42 27.39
CA TRP A 63 -8.92 -3.60 28.51
C TRP A 63 -9.77 -2.46 27.96
N PHE A 64 -10.96 -2.27 28.53
CA PHE A 64 -11.87 -1.20 28.13
C PHE A 64 -11.86 -0.12 29.19
N THR A 65 -11.37 1.07 28.84
CA THR A 65 -11.44 2.26 29.70
C THR A 65 -12.90 2.66 29.91
N VAL A 66 -13.38 2.53 31.14
CA VAL A 66 -14.74 2.93 31.53
C VAL A 66 -14.78 4.29 32.23
N LEU A 67 -13.64 4.74 32.76
CA LEU A 67 -13.45 6.08 33.31
C LEU A 67 -12.04 6.57 33.00
N ASP A 68 -11.92 7.83 32.59
CA ASP A 68 -10.63 8.50 32.39
C ASP A 68 -10.73 9.94 32.89
N ARG A 69 -9.98 10.29 33.94
CA ARG A 69 -10.13 11.57 34.65
C ARG A 69 -8.79 12.24 34.94
N GLU A 70 -8.63 13.46 34.40
CA GLU A 70 -7.49 14.35 34.68
C GLU A 70 -7.86 15.39 35.75
N GLY A 71 -7.13 15.38 36.87
CA GLY A 71 -7.23 16.36 37.96
C GLY A 71 -6.44 17.63 37.69
N THR A 72 -6.84 18.74 38.34
CA THR A 72 -6.24 20.07 38.08
C THR A 72 -4.81 20.25 38.60
N ASP A 73 -4.39 19.44 39.56
CA ASP A 73 -3.04 19.45 40.15
C ASP A 73 -2.07 18.43 39.51
N GLY A 74 -2.49 17.81 38.38
CA GLY A 74 -1.66 16.90 37.57
C GLY A 74 -1.88 15.41 37.84
N GLY A 75 -2.84 15.05 38.71
CA GLY A 75 -3.23 13.66 38.95
C GLY A 75 -4.06 13.09 37.81
N HIS A 76 -3.81 11.84 37.39
CA HIS A 76 -4.58 11.18 36.32
C HIS A 76 -5.03 9.77 36.75
N LEU A 77 -6.33 9.52 36.67
CA LEU A 77 -6.96 8.26 37.04
C LEU A 77 -7.65 7.64 35.82
N THR A 78 -7.19 6.46 35.41
CA THR A 78 -7.84 5.65 34.38
C THR A 78 -8.33 4.35 34.99
N ILE A 79 -9.60 4.02 34.76
CA ILE A 79 -10.24 2.77 35.21
C ILE A 79 -10.61 1.96 33.99
N GLU A 80 -10.12 0.72 33.95
CA GLU A 80 -10.31 -0.20 32.85
C GLU A 80 -10.95 -1.51 33.33
N LEU A 81 -11.90 -2.04 32.56
CA LEU A 81 -12.49 -3.36 32.79
C LEU A 81 -11.93 -4.38 31.80
N ASN A 82 -11.74 -5.61 32.27
CA ASN A 82 -11.27 -6.70 31.43
C ASN A 82 -12.36 -7.08 30.41
N GLY A 83 -12.04 -6.87 29.14
CA GLY A 83 -12.90 -7.08 27.98
C GLY A 83 -13.22 -8.53 27.65
N CYS A 84 -12.60 -9.51 28.32
CA CYS A 84 -12.89 -10.93 28.13
C CYS A 84 -14.17 -11.40 28.86
N THR A 85 -14.68 -10.55 29.76
CA THR A 85 -15.88 -10.82 30.55
C THR A 85 -16.91 -9.73 30.27
N VAL A 86 -18.17 -10.12 30.06
CA VAL A 86 -19.25 -9.15 29.85
C VAL A 86 -19.78 -8.69 31.19
N PHE A 87 -19.51 -7.43 31.53
CA PHE A 87 -20.01 -6.77 32.74
C PHE A 87 -21.02 -5.68 32.39
N ASP A 88 -22.12 -5.63 33.15
CA ASP A 88 -22.87 -4.39 33.31
C ASP A 88 -22.23 -3.61 34.47
N TYR A 89 -21.81 -2.39 34.19
CA TYR A 89 -21.20 -1.53 35.19
C TYR A 89 -22.04 -0.27 35.39
N GLU A 90 -22.09 0.18 36.64
CA GLU A 90 -22.62 1.47 37.06
C GLU A 90 -21.53 2.18 37.87
N ILE A 91 -21.03 3.29 37.35
CA ILE A 91 -20.13 4.19 38.08
C ILE A 91 -21.00 5.15 38.88
N ILE A 92 -20.80 5.12 40.19
CA ILE A 92 -21.41 6.02 41.16
C ILE A 92 -20.31 6.99 41.61
N THR A 93 -20.21 8.13 40.93
CA THR A 93 -19.27 9.20 41.28
C THR A 93 -19.76 9.99 42.49
N MET A 94 -18.87 10.27 43.44
CA MET A 94 -19.13 11.10 44.61
C MET A 94 -18.18 12.32 44.56
N GLU A 95 -18.72 13.48 44.15
CA GLU A 95 -17.95 14.72 43.99
C GLU A 95 -17.33 15.22 45.30
N GLN A 96 -16.19 15.90 45.17
CA GLN A 96 -15.54 16.66 46.24
C GLN A 96 -16.56 17.60 46.93
N GLY A 97 -16.66 17.53 48.27
CA GLY A 97 -17.54 18.43 49.03
C GLY A 97 -19.04 18.09 49.01
N ALA A 98 -19.42 16.85 48.65
CA ALA A 98 -20.80 16.37 48.79
C ALA A 98 -21.35 16.66 50.22
N PRO A 99 -22.60 17.15 50.35
CA PRO A 99 -23.15 17.51 51.66
C PRO A 99 -23.22 16.29 52.59
N ALA A 100 -22.83 16.48 53.86
CA ALA A 100 -22.87 15.44 54.88
C ALA A 100 -24.23 14.71 54.89
N GLY A 101 -24.21 13.41 54.57
CA GLY A 101 -25.41 12.56 54.45
C GLY A 101 -25.69 11.98 53.07
N PHE A 102 -24.77 12.04 52.10
CA PHE A 102 -24.86 11.18 50.90
C PHE A 102 -24.78 9.70 51.32
N LEU A 103 -25.69 8.89 50.79
CA LEU A 103 -25.84 7.47 51.12
C LEU A 103 -25.75 6.67 49.82
N ALA A 104 -24.67 5.90 49.67
CA ALA A 104 -24.60 4.85 48.66
C ALA A 104 -24.85 3.50 49.33
N ILE A 105 -25.83 2.75 48.84
CA ILE A 105 -26.01 1.35 49.23
C ILE A 105 -24.98 0.56 48.41
N LEU A 106 -24.11 -0.19 49.06
CA LEU A 106 -23.17 -1.09 48.37
C LEU A 106 -23.58 -2.53 48.63
N GLU A 107 -23.46 -3.36 47.61
CA GLU A 107 -23.76 -4.80 47.66
C GLU A 107 -22.47 -5.63 47.66
N PRO A 108 -22.49 -6.89 48.16
CA PRO A 108 -21.35 -7.78 48.09
C PRO A 108 -20.90 -7.97 46.65
N GLY A 109 -19.63 -7.73 46.37
CA GLY A 109 -19.06 -7.77 45.01
C GLY A 109 -18.83 -6.39 44.37
N ASP A 110 -19.41 -5.32 44.92
CA ASP A 110 -19.14 -3.96 44.48
C ASP A 110 -17.68 -3.57 44.78
N TYR A 111 -17.10 -2.73 43.91
CA TYR A 111 -15.77 -2.15 44.12
C TYR A 111 -15.91 -0.69 44.51
N PHE A 112 -15.14 -0.27 45.50
CA PHE A 112 -15.14 1.09 46.00
C PHE A 112 -13.72 1.64 45.95
N ILE A 113 -13.54 2.79 45.30
CA ILE A 113 -12.25 3.42 45.06
C ILE A 113 -12.23 4.75 45.81
N VAL A 114 -11.21 4.92 46.62
CA VAL A 114 -10.92 6.18 47.30
C VAL A 114 -9.72 6.79 46.62
N TRP A 115 -9.88 8.00 46.07
CA TRP A 115 -8.80 8.74 45.44
C TRP A 115 -8.54 10.04 46.20
N ASP A 116 -7.26 10.35 46.39
CA ASP A 116 -6.76 11.51 47.09
C ASP A 116 -5.72 12.24 46.23
N GLU A 117 -5.96 13.53 46.01
CA GLU A 117 -5.10 14.43 45.24
C GLU A 117 -3.85 14.89 46.03
N ASP A 118 -3.83 14.71 47.36
CA ASP A 118 -2.73 15.14 48.22
C ASP A 118 -1.84 13.98 48.72
N PRO A 119 -0.51 14.03 48.56
CA PRO A 119 0.39 13.03 49.10
C PRO A 119 0.47 13.10 50.63
N GLY A 120 -0.30 12.25 51.33
CA GLY A 120 -0.15 12.04 52.79
C GLY A 120 -1.41 11.69 53.59
N HIS A 121 -2.57 11.51 52.97
CA HIS A 121 -3.86 11.39 53.66
C HIS A 121 -4.59 10.03 53.49
N GLY A 122 -3.86 8.95 53.16
CA GLY A 122 -4.37 7.58 53.14
C GLY A 122 -4.69 6.96 54.52
N SER A 123 -5.44 7.66 55.38
CA SER A 123 -6.02 7.07 56.59
C SER A 123 -7.54 7.05 56.51
N ASN A 124 -8.12 5.90 56.83
CA ASN A 124 -9.54 5.48 56.93
C ASN A 124 -10.54 6.43 57.66
N THR A 125 -10.34 7.76 57.66
CA THR A 125 -10.94 8.68 58.63
C THR A 125 -12.12 9.51 58.11
N ASP A 126 -12.44 9.47 56.81
CA ASP A 126 -13.43 10.41 56.23
C ASP A 126 -14.78 9.79 55.80
N PHE A 127 -14.94 8.46 55.85
CA PHE A 127 -16.20 7.75 55.59
C PHE A 127 -16.56 6.75 56.71
N THR A 128 -17.85 6.47 56.89
CA THR A 128 -18.32 5.36 57.74
C THR A 128 -19.25 4.44 56.98
N PHE A 129 -19.04 3.13 57.13
CA PHE A 129 -19.91 2.08 56.60
C PHE A 129 -20.71 1.48 57.75
N THR A 130 -22.04 1.49 57.68
CA THR A 130 -22.90 1.23 58.85
C THR A 130 -23.10 -0.26 59.22
N ASN A 131 -22.28 -1.17 58.70
CA ASN A 131 -22.27 -2.58 59.09
C ASN A 131 -20.86 -2.94 59.59
N ASP A 132 -20.70 -3.16 60.90
CA ASP A 132 -19.41 -3.38 61.61
C ASP A 132 -18.66 -4.69 61.20
N ALA A 133 -19.01 -5.30 60.07
CA ALA A 133 -18.51 -6.60 59.58
C ALA A 133 -17.85 -6.52 58.19
N TYR A 134 -17.17 -5.41 57.91
CA TYR A 134 -16.41 -5.25 56.67
C TYR A 134 -14.96 -5.75 56.88
N GLU A 135 -14.55 -6.80 56.17
CA GLU A 135 -13.13 -7.07 55.93
C GLU A 135 -12.76 -6.37 54.62
N VAL A 136 -12.05 -5.24 54.75
CA VAL A 136 -11.36 -4.63 53.61
C VAL A 136 -10.12 -5.49 53.36
N GLU A 137 -9.99 -6.03 52.16
CA GLU A 137 -8.68 -6.41 51.66
C GLU A 137 -8.17 -5.29 50.76
N ASP A 138 -7.04 -4.69 51.12
CA ASP A 138 -6.32 -3.77 50.22
C ASP A 138 -5.88 -4.60 49.01
N LEU A 139 -6.44 -4.30 47.84
CA LEU A 139 -6.01 -4.94 46.60
C LEU A 139 -4.65 -4.33 46.16
N PRO A 140 -3.69 -5.14 45.67
CA PRO A 140 -2.44 -4.61 45.13
C PRO A 140 -2.68 -3.68 43.93
N GLU A 141 -1.81 -2.67 43.72
CA GLU A 141 -1.89 -1.66 42.63
C GLU A 141 -2.11 -2.27 41.23
N ASP A 142 -1.74 -3.54 41.00
CA ASP A 142 -1.87 -4.23 39.71
C ASP A 142 -2.52 -5.64 39.82
N GLY A 143 -3.22 -5.94 40.92
CA GLY A 143 -3.47 -7.33 41.35
C GLY A 143 -4.84 -7.95 41.03
N ASN A 144 -5.77 -7.26 40.37
CA ASN A 144 -7.11 -7.79 40.11
C ASN A 144 -7.30 -8.20 38.64
N GLU A 145 -7.88 -9.39 38.41
CA GLU A 145 -8.12 -9.99 37.08
C GLU A 145 -9.20 -9.24 36.27
N TYR A 146 -10.05 -8.43 36.92
CA TYR A 146 -11.26 -7.84 36.32
C TYR A 146 -11.26 -6.32 36.18
N ILE A 147 -10.63 -5.61 37.12
CA ILE A 147 -10.55 -4.15 37.14
C ILE A 147 -9.09 -3.78 37.24
N ARG A 148 -8.63 -2.95 36.30
CA ARG A 148 -7.31 -2.32 36.35
C ARG A 148 -7.50 -0.83 36.58
N VAL A 149 -6.68 -0.29 37.47
CA VAL A 149 -6.59 1.15 37.72
C VAL A 149 -5.17 1.55 37.38
N SER A 150 -4.98 2.48 36.44
CA SER A 150 -3.66 2.87 35.95
C SER A 150 -3.43 4.38 36.07
N ARG A 151 -2.14 4.73 36.18
CA ARG A 151 -1.62 6.11 36.13
C ARG A 151 -0.55 6.21 35.02
N PRO A 152 -0.31 7.40 34.43
CA PRO A 152 0.85 7.64 33.58
C PRO A 152 2.17 7.41 34.34
N GLU A 153 3.24 7.01 33.66
CA GLU A 153 4.57 6.69 34.23
C GLU A 153 5.27 7.85 35.01
N HIS A 154 4.64 9.03 35.13
CA HIS A 154 5.23 10.24 35.72
C HIS A 154 4.36 10.96 36.77
N ASP A 155 3.35 10.29 37.33
CA ASP A 155 2.51 10.86 38.40
C ASP A 155 2.91 10.34 39.79
N ASP A 156 3.67 11.15 40.53
CA ASP A 156 4.12 10.89 41.91
C ASP A 156 3.16 11.45 42.99
N VAL A 157 2.04 12.08 42.60
CA VAL A 157 1.22 12.92 43.47
C VAL A 157 -0.08 12.22 43.90
N THR A 158 -0.62 11.38 43.02
CA THR A 158 -1.89 10.66 43.18
C THR A 158 -1.79 9.46 44.14
N ASN A 159 -2.62 9.43 45.20
CA ASN A 159 -2.81 8.25 46.07
C ASN A 159 -4.23 7.71 45.93
N TRP A 160 -4.39 6.41 45.74
CA TRP A 160 -5.72 5.76 45.76
C TRP A 160 -5.67 4.40 46.43
N VAL A 161 -6.84 3.93 46.90
CA VAL A 161 -7.02 2.59 47.46
C VAL A 161 -8.32 1.99 46.91
N VAL A 162 -8.27 0.72 46.51
CA VAL A 162 -9.43 -0.04 46.03
C VAL A 162 -9.88 -1.03 47.10
N TYR A 163 -11.16 -0.96 47.43
CA TYR A 163 -11.85 -1.77 48.41
C TYR A 163 -12.84 -2.70 47.70
N ARG A 164 -12.89 -3.98 48.08
CA ARG A 164 -13.94 -4.91 47.64
C ARG A 164 -14.98 -5.09 48.73
N VAL A 165 -16.25 -4.88 48.40
CA VAL A 165 -17.36 -5.01 49.35
C VAL A 165 -17.68 -6.49 49.58
N THR A 166 -17.53 -6.95 50.82
CA THR A 166 -17.79 -8.35 51.20
C THR A 166 -19.19 -8.56 51.77
N GLU A 167 -19.81 -7.51 52.31
CA GLU A 167 -21.16 -7.55 52.90
C GLU A 167 -21.95 -6.29 52.50
N SER A 168 -23.27 -6.43 52.30
CA SER A 168 -24.13 -5.29 52.00
C SER A 168 -24.07 -4.26 53.13
N GLY A 169 -24.07 -2.98 52.76
CA GLY A 169 -24.17 -1.91 53.74
C GLY A 169 -24.31 -0.55 53.09
N THR A 170 -24.24 0.49 53.91
CA THR A 170 -24.45 1.86 53.44
C THR A 170 -23.19 2.65 53.73
N LEU A 171 -22.59 3.16 52.66
CA LEU A 171 -21.49 4.10 52.73
C LEU A 171 -22.05 5.49 53.01
N THR A 172 -21.59 6.09 54.10
CA THR A 172 -21.92 7.46 54.48
C THR A 172 -20.65 8.30 54.47
N VAL A 173 -20.62 9.36 53.66
CA VAL A 173 -19.54 10.35 53.68
C VAL A 173 -19.68 11.18 54.94
N THR A 174 -18.67 11.16 55.82
CA THR A 174 -18.78 11.71 57.19
C THR A 174 -18.16 13.08 57.39
N ASN A 175 -17.41 13.62 56.41
CA ASN A 175 -16.78 14.92 56.55
C ASN A 175 -16.66 15.69 55.23
N THR A 176 -16.59 17.02 55.29
CA THR A 176 -16.37 17.93 54.15
C THR A 176 -14.89 17.99 53.74
N GLY A 177 -14.25 16.83 53.59
CA GLY A 177 -12.84 16.70 53.19
C GLY A 177 -12.65 16.94 51.69
N LEU A 178 -11.38 17.11 51.29
CA LEU A 178 -10.93 17.34 49.90
C LEU A 178 -10.81 16.03 49.10
N SER A 179 -11.07 14.86 49.69
CA SER A 179 -10.97 13.58 48.98
C SER A 179 -12.20 13.33 48.11
N GLU A 180 -11.97 12.75 46.93
CA GLU A 180 -13.01 12.30 46.02
C GLU A 180 -13.22 10.79 46.14
N HIS A 181 -14.45 10.33 45.93
CA HIS A 181 -14.78 8.92 46.09
C HIS A 181 -15.55 8.42 44.87
N GLU A 182 -15.23 7.21 44.42
CA GLU A 182 -15.91 6.58 43.29
C GLU A 182 -16.28 5.16 43.67
N ALA A 183 -17.54 4.78 43.48
CA ALA A 183 -17.94 3.38 43.60
C ALA A 183 -18.25 2.83 42.21
N ILE A 184 -17.70 1.67 41.89
CA ILE A 184 -18.05 0.91 40.70
C ILE A 184 -18.90 -0.26 41.15
N ARG A 185 -20.18 -0.19 40.81
CA ARG A 185 -21.07 -1.34 40.95
C ARG A 185 -21.01 -2.17 39.68
N LEU A 186 -20.52 -3.38 39.79
CA LEU A 186 -20.65 -4.39 38.74
C LEU A 186 -21.98 -5.11 38.98
N THR A 187 -23.01 -4.75 38.23
CA THR A 187 -24.39 -5.24 38.44
C THR A 187 -24.67 -6.60 37.80
N ARG A 188 -23.82 -7.06 36.87
CA ARG A 188 -23.88 -8.42 36.30
C ARG A 188 -22.51 -9.03 36.04
N ASN A 189 -22.46 -10.34 36.27
CA ASN A 189 -21.45 -11.33 35.86
C ASN A 189 -20.07 -11.26 36.49
N ILE A 190 -19.84 -12.07 37.52
CA ILE A 190 -18.54 -12.73 37.69
C ILE A 190 -18.76 -14.19 37.31
N MET A 191 -18.83 -14.44 36.01
CA MET A 191 -18.71 -15.78 35.44
C MET A 191 -17.29 -15.91 34.93
N ARG A 192 -16.46 -16.65 35.66
CA ARG A 192 -15.09 -16.91 35.24
C ARG A 192 -15.15 -17.90 34.07
N PHE A 193 -14.43 -17.61 33.00
CA PHE A 193 -14.39 -18.44 31.81
C PHE A 193 -12.95 -18.55 31.33
N ASP A 194 -12.36 -19.72 31.58
CA ASP A 194 -10.95 -19.98 31.29
C ASP A 194 -10.84 -20.98 30.15
N LYS A 195 -9.83 -20.79 29.30
CA LYS A 195 -9.40 -21.76 28.31
C LYS A 195 -7.91 -22.04 28.45
N TYR A 196 -7.54 -23.32 28.46
CA TYR A 196 -6.16 -23.78 28.45
C TYR A 196 -6.05 -25.09 27.67
N ASP A 197 -4.83 -25.54 27.40
CA ASP A 197 -4.56 -26.81 26.74
C ASP A 197 -3.66 -27.74 27.58
N ASP A 198 -3.37 -28.92 27.03
CA ASP A 198 -2.44 -29.89 27.57
C ASP A 198 -0.98 -29.68 27.12
N VAL A 199 -0.66 -28.50 26.58
CA VAL A 199 0.69 -28.12 26.14
C VAL A 199 1.36 -27.30 27.23
N PRO A 200 2.48 -27.78 27.81
CA PRO A 200 3.22 -26.99 28.80
C PRO A 200 3.72 -25.65 28.24
N ASP A 201 3.75 -24.61 29.08
CA ASP A 201 4.29 -23.30 28.71
C ASP A 201 5.67 -23.41 28.03
N GLY A 202 5.77 -22.87 26.82
CA GLY A 202 7.00 -22.89 26.00
C GLY A 202 7.26 -24.18 25.23
N ASP A 203 6.39 -25.19 25.34
CA ASP A 203 6.36 -26.34 24.43
C ASP A 203 5.52 -26.02 23.18
N CYS A 204 5.53 -26.92 22.20
CA CYS A 204 4.82 -26.75 20.93
C CYS A 204 4.14 -28.04 20.46
N ARG A 205 3.25 -27.92 19.47
CA ARG A 205 2.67 -29.05 18.75
C ARG A 205 2.87 -28.94 17.24
N GLY A 206 3.17 -30.06 16.60
CA GLY A 206 3.33 -30.17 15.15
C GLY A 206 2.33 -31.13 14.52
N PRO A 207 2.26 -31.20 13.18
CA PRO A 207 1.29 -32.01 12.45
C PRO A 207 1.30 -33.47 12.89
N GLY A 208 0.09 -34.01 13.09
CA GLY A 208 -0.16 -35.37 13.58
C GLY A 208 -0.10 -35.54 15.09
N GLN A 209 0.26 -34.51 15.86
CA GLN A 209 0.20 -34.55 17.33
C GLN A 209 -1.20 -34.14 17.82
N GLU A 210 -1.64 -34.78 18.91
CA GLU A 210 -2.88 -34.44 19.60
C GLU A 210 -2.68 -33.19 20.47
N LEU A 211 -3.75 -32.42 20.58
CA LEU A 211 -3.88 -31.21 21.39
C LEU A 211 -5.26 -31.27 22.06
N THR A 212 -5.31 -31.14 23.38
CA THR A 212 -6.57 -31.16 24.11
C THR A 212 -6.86 -29.78 24.68
N TYR A 213 -7.96 -29.17 24.23
CA TYR A 213 -8.48 -27.94 24.80
C TYR A 213 -9.39 -28.25 25.98
N THR A 214 -9.18 -27.55 27.09
CA THR A 214 -10.06 -27.58 28.26
C THR A 214 -10.65 -26.19 28.46
N ILE A 215 -11.98 -26.11 28.48
CA ILE A 215 -12.73 -24.87 28.69
C ILE A 215 -13.50 -25.03 29.99
N CYS A 216 -13.27 -24.13 30.93
CA CYS A 216 -13.91 -24.16 32.24
C CYS A 216 -14.73 -22.88 32.46
N PHE A 217 -15.91 -23.04 33.04
CA PHE A 217 -16.73 -21.94 33.54
C PHE A 217 -16.95 -22.08 35.04
N ASP A 218 -17.03 -20.95 35.74
CA ASP A 218 -17.42 -20.89 37.15
C ASP A 218 -18.40 -19.73 37.37
N ASN A 219 -19.65 -20.08 37.68
CA ASN A 219 -20.73 -19.15 37.99
C ASN A 219 -20.73 -18.76 39.48
N ALA A 220 -19.57 -18.50 40.07
CA ALA A 220 -19.37 -18.32 41.51
C ALA A 220 -20.23 -17.20 42.15
N PHE A 221 -20.71 -16.23 41.38
CA PHE A 221 -21.49 -15.08 41.90
C PHE A 221 -22.70 -14.70 41.03
N GLY A 222 -23.00 -15.43 39.95
CA GLY A 222 -23.95 -15.00 38.92
C GLY A 222 -25.38 -15.54 39.07
N GLN A 223 -26.26 -15.01 38.21
CA GLN A 223 -27.66 -15.43 38.11
C GLN A 223 -27.78 -16.75 37.33
N LEU A 224 -28.99 -17.32 37.30
CA LEU A 224 -29.32 -18.44 36.41
C LEU A 224 -29.07 -18.02 34.95
N LEU A 225 -28.16 -18.72 34.27
CA LEU A 225 -27.98 -18.59 32.83
C LEU A 225 -28.77 -19.72 32.16
N ALA A 226 -29.90 -19.38 31.54
CA ALA A 226 -30.77 -20.38 30.93
C ALA A 226 -30.32 -20.73 29.51
N ASP A 227 -30.60 -21.96 29.06
CA ASP A 227 -30.27 -22.42 27.69
C ASP A 227 -28.81 -22.14 27.28
N ALA A 228 -27.86 -22.36 28.21
CA ALA A 228 -26.46 -22.03 28.00
C ALA A 228 -25.77 -23.03 27.06
N PHE A 229 -24.83 -22.53 26.27
CA PHE A 229 -23.98 -23.36 25.42
C PHE A 229 -22.61 -22.71 25.21
N ILE A 230 -21.58 -23.55 25.05
CA ILE A 230 -20.24 -23.12 24.65
C ILE A 230 -20.07 -23.39 23.16
N ILE A 231 -19.56 -22.40 22.43
CA ILE A 231 -19.02 -22.59 21.08
C ILE A 231 -17.50 -22.46 21.16
N ASP A 232 -16.78 -23.43 20.61
CA ASP A 232 -15.32 -23.40 20.43
C ASP A 232 -15.00 -23.32 18.94
N TRP A 233 -14.45 -22.18 18.53
CA TRP A 233 -14.01 -21.88 17.18
C TRP A 233 -12.59 -22.42 17.01
N LEU A 234 -12.47 -23.53 16.28
CA LEU A 234 -11.20 -24.20 16.08
C LEU A 234 -10.35 -23.45 15.03
N PRO A 235 -9.02 -23.38 15.20
CA PRO A 235 -8.15 -22.84 14.16
C PRO A 235 -8.02 -23.83 12.98
N GLU A 236 -7.85 -23.31 11.77
CA GLU A 236 -7.64 -24.13 10.54
C GLU A 236 -6.48 -25.15 10.66
N GLY A 237 -5.48 -24.83 11.50
CA GLY A 237 -4.32 -25.67 11.77
C GLY A 237 -4.61 -26.92 12.61
N VAL A 238 -5.86 -27.16 13.02
CA VAL A 238 -6.26 -28.39 13.70
C VAL A 238 -7.39 -29.12 12.96
N THR A 239 -7.56 -30.39 13.27
CA THR A 239 -8.64 -31.22 12.75
C THR A 239 -9.28 -31.97 13.90
N TYR A 240 -10.60 -31.90 14.01
CA TYR A 240 -11.34 -32.73 14.94
C TYR A 240 -11.55 -34.14 14.37
N PRO A 241 -10.96 -35.20 14.96
CA PRO A 241 -10.96 -36.54 14.37
C PRO A 241 -12.37 -37.15 14.19
N GLN A 242 -13.34 -36.75 15.02
CA GLN A 242 -14.72 -37.24 14.96
C GLN A 242 -15.64 -36.31 14.15
N GLY A 243 -15.10 -35.33 13.43
CA GLY A 243 -15.89 -34.46 12.55
C GLY A 243 -16.35 -35.13 11.24
N ALA A 244 -15.91 -36.37 10.99
CA ALA A 244 -16.27 -37.16 9.82
C ALA A 244 -16.60 -38.61 10.20
N TRP A 245 -17.12 -39.38 9.24
CA TRP A 245 -17.41 -40.80 9.45
C TRP A 245 -16.14 -41.58 9.75
N GLY A 246 -16.08 -42.17 10.95
CA GLY A 246 -15.00 -43.03 11.40
C GLY A 246 -15.25 -44.51 11.11
N VAL A 247 -14.18 -45.30 11.17
CA VAL A 247 -14.23 -46.76 11.10
C VAL A 247 -13.48 -47.32 12.30
N GLU A 248 -14.20 -47.98 13.21
CA GLU A 248 -13.60 -48.75 14.30
C GLU A 248 -13.51 -50.21 13.87
N MET A 249 -12.32 -50.82 13.93
CA MET A 249 -12.14 -52.23 13.57
C MET A 249 -12.51 -53.11 14.76
N GLY A 250 -13.39 -54.09 14.56
CA GLY A 250 -13.76 -55.05 15.61
C GLY A 250 -12.62 -56.02 15.94
N ASP A 251 -12.65 -56.65 17.11
CA ASP A 251 -11.61 -57.61 17.50
C ASP A 251 -11.58 -58.77 16.48
N PRO A 252 -10.46 -58.95 15.75
CA PRO A 252 -10.36 -60.04 14.77
C PRO A 252 -10.46 -61.43 15.39
N ASN A 253 -10.42 -61.55 16.72
CA ASN A 253 -10.55 -62.80 17.47
C ASN A 253 -11.94 -63.03 18.08
N ASP A 254 -12.87 -62.06 18.03
CA ASP A 254 -14.25 -62.26 18.47
C ASP A 254 -15.16 -62.48 17.26
N ALA A 255 -15.62 -63.73 17.08
CA ALA A 255 -16.50 -64.11 15.98
C ALA A 255 -17.92 -63.47 16.06
N ASN A 256 -18.25 -62.78 17.15
CA ASN A 256 -19.54 -62.11 17.34
C ASN A 256 -19.48 -60.59 17.12
N GLU A 257 -18.29 -59.99 16.97
CA GLU A 257 -18.17 -58.58 16.62
C GLU A 257 -18.15 -58.37 15.10
N PRO A 258 -18.76 -57.28 14.60
CA PRO A 258 -18.61 -56.89 13.21
C PRO A 258 -17.13 -56.54 12.92
N PRO A 259 -16.61 -56.85 11.72
CA PRO A 259 -15.20 -56.58 11.39
C PRO A 259 -14.86 -55.09 11.42
N PHE A 260 -15.87 -54.24 11.24
CA PHE A 260 -15.78 -52.82 11.55
C PHE A 260 -17.15 -52.24 11.90
N THR A 261 -17.14 -51.15 12.67
CA THR A 261 -18.30 -50.33 12.99
C THR A 261 -18.08 -48.94 12.40
N LEU A 262 -19.09 -48.41 11.71
CA LEU A 262 -19.08 -47.02 11.25
C LEU A 262 -19.48 -46.11 12.40
N LEU A 263 -18.61 -45.16 12.75
CA LEU A 263 -18.89 -44.14 13.74
C LEU A 263 -19.43 -42.91 13.00
N PRO A 264 -20.66 -42.45 13.28
CA PRO A 264 -21.16 -41.21 12.69
C PRO A 264 -20.34 -40.02 13.19
N PRO A 265 -20.25 -38.93 12.41
CA PRO A 265 -19.68 -37.67 12.88
C PRO A 265 -20.37 -37.21 14.16
N ASP A 266 -19.60 -36.60 15.04
CA ASP A 266 -20.11 -35.98 16.25
C ASP A 266 -21.09 -34.85 15.88
N PRO A 267 -22.36 -34.90 16.34
CA PRO A 267 -23.33 -33.86 16.04
C PRO A 267 -22.99 -32.49 16.66
N GLY A 268 -22.07 -32.43 17.63
CA GLY A 268 -21.60 -31.17 18.21
C GLY A 268 -20.64 -30.39 17.31
N TYR A 269 -20.02 -31.03 16.31
CA TYR A 269 -19.06 -30.39 15.41
C TYR A 269 -19.73 -29.94 14.11
N ASP A 270 -19.48 -28.69 13.73
CA ASP A 270 -19.86 -28.13 12.43
C ASP A 270 -18.63 -27.94 11.54
N PRO A 271 -18.50 -28.74 10.45
CA PRO A 271 -17.38 -28.62 9.53
C PRO A 271 -17.42 -27.37 8.64
N GLU A 272 -18.57 -26.70 8.50
CA GLU A 272 -18.68 -25.48 7.66
C GLU A 272 -18.11 -24.27 8.38
N THR A 273 -18.41 -24.14 9.67
CA THR A 273 -17.91 -23.05 10.52
C THR A 273 -16.63 -23.41 11.27
N HIS A 274 -16.16 -24.65 11.15
CA HIS A 274 -15.02 -25.21 11.87
C HIS A 274 -15.12 -24.98 13.39
N SER A 275 -16.31 -25.23 13.95
CA SER A 275 -16.62 -24.99 15.36
C SER A 275 -17.21 -26.22 16.05
N TYR A 276 -17.07 -26.29 17.36
CA TYR A 276 -17.69 -27.32 18.20
C TYR A 276 -18.61 -26.69 19.24
N VAL A 277 -19.81 -27.24 19.43
CA VAL A 277 -20.81 -26.73 20.35
C VAL A 277 -21.13 -27.72 21.47
N TRP A 278 -21.01 -27.29 22.72
CA TRP A 278 -21.54 -28.00 23.89
C TRP A 278 -22.80 -27.33 24.42
N PRO A 279 -23.98 -27.97 24.34
CA PRO A 279 -25.14 -27.53 25.09
C PRO A 279 -24.92 -27.84 26.58
N LEU A 280 -25.07 -26.84 27.43
CA LEU A 280 -24.91 -26.95 28.89
C LEU A 280 -26.25 -26.93 29.65
N ASP A 281 -27.36 -26.69 28.94
CA ASP A 281 -28.67 -26.41 29.53
C ASP A 281 -28.60 -25.21 30.50
N ASP A 282 -29.35 -25.24 31.60
CA ASP A 282 -29.35 -24.16 32.58
C ASP A 282 -28.13 -24.22 33.52
N ILE A 283 -27.35 -23.14 33.62
CA ILE A 283 -26.26 -23.00 34.58
C ILE A 283 -26.75 -22.24 35.82
N ASP A 284 -26.94 -22.99 36.91
CA ASP A 284 -27.36 -22.44 38.20
C ASP A 284 -26.27 -21.56 38.86
N PRO A 285 -26.64 -20.59 39.71
CA PRO A 285 -25.70 -19.85 40.56
C PRO A 285 -24.78 -20.76 41.39
N ASN A 286 -23.50 -20.39 41.51
CA ASN A 286 -22.43 -21.14 42.20
C ASN A 286 -22.11 -22.51 41.59
N THR A 287 -22.38 -22.69 40.31
CA THR A 287 -22.04 -23.92 39.57
C THR A 287 -20.81 -23.69 38.70
N ALA A 288 -19.88 -24.65 38.74
CA ALA A 288 -18.72 -24.68 37.86
C ALA A 288 -18.70 -25.98 37.06
N GLY A 289 -18.12 -25.94 35.87
CA GLY A 289 -18.00 -27.08 34.98
C GLY A 289 -16.88 -26.88 33.97
N CYS A 290 -16.40 -27.99 33.40
CA CYS A 290 -15.42 -27.95 32.32
C CYS A 290 -15.83 -28.91 31.21
N VAL A 291 -15.48 -28.56 29.98
CA VAL A 291 -15.57 -29.40 28.80
C VAL A 291 -14.20 -29.55 28.17
N GLU A 292 -13.97 -30.69 27.51
CA GLU A 292 -12.70 -30.99 26.85
C GLU A 292 -12.92 -31.38 25.40
N LEU A 293 -12.01 -30.97 24.53
CA LEU A 293 -11.98 -31.32 23.11
C LEU A 293 -10.57 -31.69 22.68
N THR A 294 -10.38 -32.94 22.26
CA THR A 294 -9.11 -33.37 21.67
C THR A 294 -9.15 -33.21 20.15
N VAL A 295 -8.22 -32.42 19.62
CA VAL A 295 -8.00 -32.18 18.20
C VAL A 295 -6.61 -32.69 17.79
N VAL A 296 -6.37 -32.81 16.49
CA VAL A 296 -5.07 -33.19 15.93
C VAL A 296 -4.53 -32.03 15.10
N VAL A 297 -3.32 -31.58 15.38
CA VAL A 297 -2.65 -30.55 14.57
C VAL A 297 -2.45 -31.08 13.15
N ASN A 298 -2.72 -30.27 12.14
CA ASN A 298 -2.65 -30.66 10.72
C ASN A 298 -1.61 -29.82 9.95
N ASP A 299 -1.46 -30.10 8.64
CA ASP A 299 -0.46 -29.45 7.80
C ASP A 299 -0.76 -27.99 7.45
N LYS A 300 -1.91 -27.45 7.86
CA LYS A 300 -2.24 -26.01 7.79
C LYS A 300 -1.71 -25.22 9.00
N ALA A 301 -1.20 -25.90 10.03
CA ALA A 301 -0.52 -25.24 11.12
C ALA A 301 0.78 -24.61 10.62
N VAL A 302 0.88 -23.28 10.71
CA VAL A 302 2.05 -22.52 10.28
C VAL A 302 3.20 -22.80 11.25
N PRO A 303 4.31 -23.43 10.82
CA PRO A 303 5.42 -23.76 11.71
C PRO A 303 5.96 -22.50 12.39
N GLY A 304 6.23 -22.51 13.71
CA GLY A 304 6.70 -21.32 14.43
C GLY A 304 5.68 -20.21 14.63
N GLY A 305 4.46 -20.39 14.12
CA GLY A 305 3.31 -19.55 14.44
C GLY A 305 2.55 -20.05 15.66
N VAL A 306 1.32 -19.56 15.81
CA VAL A 306 0.41 -19.93 16.91
C VAL A 306 -0.92 -20.42 16.38
N LEU A 307 -1.51 -21.39 17.06
CA LEU A 307 -2.89 -21.83 16.87
C LEU A 307 -3.77 -20.98 17.78
N HIS A 308 -4.36 -19.92 17.23
CA HIS A 308 -5.30 -19.06 17.95
C HIS A 308 -6.68 -19.71 17.99
N ASN A 309 -7.07 -20.18 19.16
CA ASN A 309 -8.38 -20.77 19.39
C ASN A 309 -9.26 -19.85 20.26
N VAL A 310 -10.55 -19.77 19.93
CA VAL A 310 -11.51 -18.90 20.62
C VAL A 310 -12.70 -19.72 21.12
N ALA A 311 -12.96 -19.67 22.43
CA ALA A 311 -14.18 -20.20 23.03
C ALA A 311 -15.12 -19.06 23.46
N GLU A 312 -16.42 -19.28 23.28
CA GLU A 312 -17.48 -18.35 23.64
C GLU A 312 -18.55 -19.06 24.43
N LEU A 313 -18.97 -18.48 25.55
CA LEU A 313 -20.11 -18.92 26.32
C LEU A 313 -21.31 -18.03 26.03
N TRP A 314 -22.39 -18.64 25.58
CA TRP A 314 -23.65 -17.99 25.28
C TRP A 314 -24.73 -18.50 26.23
N GLY A 315 -25.72 -17.66 26.49
CA GLY A 315 -26.92 -18.10 27.18
C GLY A 315 -27.97 -17.00 27.29
N THR A 316 -29.15 -17.40 27.75
CA THR A 316 -30.31 -16.53 27.90
C THR A 316 -30.33 -15.91 29.28
N VAL A 317 -30.24 -14.58 29.31
CA VAL A 317 -30.36 -13.77 30.53
C VAL A 317 -31.64 -12.95 30.50
N TRP A 318 -32.17 -12.65 31.69
CA TRP A 318 -33.36 -11.82 31.84
C TRP A 318 -32.93 -10.36 31.99
N VAL A 319 -33.10 -9.56 30.94
CA VAL A 319 -32.79 -8.12 30.91
C VAL A 319 -34.02 -7.29 31.26
N SER A 320 -33.84 -6.23 32.05
CA SER A 320 -34.90 -5.28 32.39
C SER A 320 -35.17 -4.32 31.23
N ASP A 321 -36.44 -4.01 30.97
CA ASP A 321 -36.84 -2.99 30.00
C ASP A 321 -36.25 -1.63 30.41
N PRO A 322 -35.52 -0.95 29.51
CA PRO A 322 -34.97 0.39 29.78
C PRO A 322 -36.03 1.42 30.24
N ASN A 323 -37.31 1.19 29.92
CA ASN A 323 -38.42 2.08 30.24
C ASN A 323 -39.30 1.58 31.41
N ASP A 324 -39.14 0.31 31.83
CA ASP A 324 -39.82 -0.25 33.01
C ASP A 324 -38.93 -1.30 33.69
N PRO A 325 -38.20 -0.91 34.76
CA PRO A 325 -37.28 -1.79 35.47
C PRO A 325 -37.92 -3.06 36.07
N ASN A 326 -39.26 -3.13 36.15
CA ASN A 326 -39.97 -4.31 36.65
C ASN A 326 -40.35 -5.30 35.55
N MET A 327 -40.11 -4.97 34.29
CA MET A 327 -40.42 -5.82 33.14
C MET A 327 -39.14 -6.49 32.63
N LEU A 328 -39.03 -7.80 32.80
CA LEU A 328 -37.89 -8.60 32.34
C LEU A 328 -38.24 -9.34 31.04
N TYR A 329 -37.34 -9.35 30.06
CA TYR A 329 -37.46 -10.16 28.84
C TYR A 329 -36.21 -11.04 28.66
N PRO A 330 -36.36 -12.24 28.06
CA PRO A 330 -35.23 -13.13 27.82
C PRO A 330 -34.48 -12.67 26.57
N GLU A 331 -33.16 -12.55 26.66
CA GLU A 331 -32.28 -12.27 25.53
C GLU A 331 -31.07 -13.21 25.57
N THR A 332 -30.77 -13.84 24.43
CA THR A 332 -29.57 -14.68 24.28
C THR A 332 -28.39 -13.79 23.94
N LEU A 333 -27.40 -13.77 24.82
CA LEU A 333 -26.25 -12.88 24.72
C LEU A 333 -24.95 -13.69 24.87
N LEU A 334 -23.86 -13.14 24.33
CA LEU A 334 -22.51 -13.59 24.65
C LEU A 334 -22.23 -13.21 26.11
N VAL A 335 -21.90 -14.20 26.92
CA VAL A 335 -21.73 -14.08 28.38
C VAL A 335 -20.26 -13.93 28.74
N ALA A 336 -19.40 -14.71 28.08
CA ALA A 336 -17.96 -14.68 28.28
C ALA A 336 -17.23 -15.19 27.03
N ARG A 337 -15.97 -14.76 26.84
CA ARG A 337 -15.09 -15.24 25.78
C ARG A 337 -13.71 -15.54 26.37
N ALA A 338 -13.13 -16.67 25.98
CA ALA A 338 -11.77 -17.06 26.34
C ALA A 338 -10.99 -17.41 25.07
N THR A 339 -9.72 -17.01 25.02
CA THR A 339 -8.83 -17.31 23.88
C THR A 339 -7.60 -18.04 24.37
N LEU A 340 -7.03 -18.87 23.51
CA LEU A 340 -5.80 -19.59 23.79
C LEU A 340 -4.91 -19.63 22.55
N ASP A 341 -3.64 -19.28 22.73
CA ASP A 341 -2.61 -19.42 21.71
C ASP A 341 -1.70 -20.61 22.04
N THR A 342 -1.71 -21.63 21.18
CA THR A 342 -0.81 -22.78 21.30
C THR A 342 0.31 -22.66 20.27
N ASN A 343 1.57 -22.78 20.70
CA ASN A 343 2.72 -22.68 19.77
C ASN A 343 2.78 -23.87 18.80
N VAL A 344 3.08 -23.57 17.53
CA VAL A 344 3.35 -24.60 16.50
C VAL A 344 4.85 -24.88 16.42
N CYS A 345 5.21 -26.16 16.41
CA CYS A 345 6.63 -26.55 16.35
C CYS A 345 7.28 -26.13 15.02
N CYS A 346 8.55 -25.73 15.09
CA CYS A 346 9.38 -25.56 13.90
C CYS A 346 9.60 -26.91 13.21
N TYR A 347 9.38 -26.96 11.89
CA TYR A 347 9.67 -28.16 11.10
C TYR A 347 11.16 -28.22 10.71
N THR A 348 11.69 -29.43 10.55
CA THR A 348 13.06 -29.61 10.05
C THR A 348 13.11 -29.27 8.55
N GLY A 349 13.83 -28.20 8.18
CA GLY A 349 14.24 -27.96 6.80
C GLY A 349 13.76 -26.68 6.11
N ILE A 350 13.05 -25.77 6.78
CA ILE A 350 12.55 -24.52 6.18
C ILE A 350 12.56 -23.42 7.22
N VAL A 351 13.12 -22.23 6.90
CA VAL A 351 12.74 -20.93 7.51
C VAL A 351 13.46 -19.70 6.92
N GLU A 352 14.49 -19.85 6.08
CA GLU A 352 15.16 -18.66 5.51
C GLU A 352 14.32 -17.94 4.44
N GLU A 353 13.40 -18.66 3.79
CA GLU A 353 12.63 -18.21 2.62
C GLU A 353 11.13 -18.40 2.84
N LEU A 354 10.34 -17.38 2.51
CA LEU A 354 8.87 -17.43 2.48
C LEU A 354 8.35 -17.14 1.08
N PHE A 355 7.18 -17.70 0.76
CA PHE A 355 6.51 -17.54 -0.52
C PHE A 355 5.12 -16.94 -0.34
N VAL A 356 4.75 -16.00 -1.22
CA VAL A 356 3.46 -15.31 -1.22
C VAL A 356 2.83 -15.38 -2.61
N ASP A 357 1.61 -15.93 -2.70
CA ASP A 357 0.86 -16.05 -3.94
C ASP A 357 -0.65 -16.13 -3.67
N GLN A 358 -1.38 -15.07 -4.06
CA GLN A 358 -2.85 -15.00 -3.98
C GLN A 358 -3.56 -16.11 -4.75
N SER A 359 -2.89 -16.79 -5.68
CA SER A 359 -3.45 -17.90 -6.44
C SER A 359 -3.28 -19.28 -5.78
N ALA A 360 -2.55 -19.37 -4.67
CA ALA A 360 -2.33 -20.60 -3.90
C ALA A 360 -3.53 -21.00 -3.01
N VAL A 361 -4.77 -20.71 -3.44
CA VAL A 361 -6.02 -20.87 -2.67
C VAL A 361 -6.35 -22.31 -2.25
N ASN A 362 -5.69 -23.31 -2.86
CA ASN A 362 -5.85 -24.72 -2.50
C ASN A 362 -4.71 -25.24 -1.60
N GLY A 363 -3.72 -24.39 -1.30
CA GLY A 363 -2.59 -24.68 -0.44
C GLY A 363 -2.92 -24.53 1.04
N ASN A 364 -1.93 -24.86 1.87
CA ASN A 364 -2.07 -24.79 3.33
C ASN A 364 -1.87 -23.39 3.93
N ASN A 365 -1.57 -22.36 3.11
CA ASN A 365 -1.32 -20.99 3.56
C ASN A 365 -0.22 -20.89 4.65
N THR A 366 0.91 -21.55 4.43
CA THR A 366 2.02 -21.63 5.41
C THR A 366 3.29 -20.89 4.97
N GLY A 367 3.33 -20.41 3.72
CA GLY A 367 4.47 -19.71 3.15
C GLY A 367 5.69 -20.57 2.83
N GLN A 368 5.61 -21.89 2.95
CA GLN A 368 6.77 -22.79 2.88
C GLN A 368 7.27 -23.09 1.47
N ASP A 369 6.38 -23.03 0.47
CA ASP A 369 6.67 -23.20 -0.95
C ASP A 369 5.57 -22.53 -1.78
N TRP A 370 5.71 -22.49 -3.11
CA TRP A 370 4.70 -21.88 -3.97
C TRP A 370 3.30 -22.52 -3.86
N PRO A 371 3.14 -23.87 -3.82
CA PRO A 371 1.83 -24.50 -3.59
C PRO A 371 1.18 -24.14 -2.26
N ASN A 372 1.96 -23.91 -1.21
CA ASN A 372 1.49 -23.60 0.15
C ASN A 372 1.81 -22.15 0.56
N ALA A 373 2.00 -21.26 -0.41
CA ALA A 373 2.36 -19.87 -0.20
C ALA A 373 1.32 -19.14 0.66
N PHE A 374 1.75 -18.09 1.36
CA PHE A 374 0.81 -17.17 1.98
C PHE A 374 -0.04 -16.49 0.91
N LEU A 375 -1.34 -16.34 1.16
CA LEU A 375 -2.23 -15.65 0.24
C LEU A 375 -1.98 -14.14 0.24
N GLU A 376 -1.71 -13.57 1.41
CA GLU A 376 -1.43 -12.15 1.58
C GLU A 376 0.02 -11.89 1.97
N LEU A 377 0.59 -10.77 1.48
CA LEU A 377 1.94 -10.36 1.84
C LEU A 377 2.03 -9.95 3.32
N GLN A 378 0.96 -9.37 3.87
CA GLN A 378 0.92 -8.94 5.27
C GLN A 378 1.13 -10.11 6.22
N ASP A 379 0.59 -11.29 5.92
CA ASP A 379 0.79 -12.51 6.71
C ASP A 379 2.26 -12.94 6.73
N ALA A 380 2.93 -12.89 5.58
CA ALA A 380 4.35 -13.22 5.47
C ALA A 380 5.24 -12.23 6.23
N LEU A 381 4.93 -10.93 6.18
CA LEU A 381 5.66 -9.89 6.92
C LEU A 381 5.43 -10.03 8.44
N ASN A 382 4.19 -10.29 8.87
CA ASN A 382 3.86 -10.57 10.26
C ASN A 382 4.64 -11.80 10.76
N TYR A 383 4.63 -12.88 9.97
CA TYR A 383 5.37 -14.10 10.29
C TYR A 383 6.88 -13.84 10.41
N ALA A 384 7.47 -13.08 9.48
CA ALA A 384 8.89 -12.74 9.53
C ALA A 384 9.27 -11.93 10.79
N ARG A 385 8.34 -11.15 11.36
CA ARG A 385 8.54 -10.41 12.63
C ARG A 385 8.38 -11.27 13.88
N SER A 386 7.39 -12.17 13.90
CA SER A 386 6.94 -12.84 15.13
C SER A 386 7.27 -14.32 15.24
N SER A 387 7.77 -14.95 14.17
CA SER A 387 8.02 -16.40 14.17
C SER A 387 9.00 -16.82 15.27
N LEU A 388 8.65 -17.89 15.97
CA LEU A 388 9.51 -18.54 16.96
C LEU A 388 10.67 -19.35 16.33
N CYS A 389 10.63 -19.54 15.01
CA CYS A 389 11.65 -20.28 14.28
C CYS A 389 12.83 -19.38 13.83
N ALA A 390 13.83 -19.96 13.14
CA ALA A 390 15.00 -19.19 12.71
C ALA A 390 14.61 -18.01 11.80
N GLN A 391 15.46 -16.98 11.78
CA GLN A 391 15.20 -15.72 11.10
C GLN A 391 14.91 -15.93 9.61
N VAL A 392 13.76 -15.43 9.18
CA VAL A 392 13.41 -15.27 7.76
C VAL A 392 14.33 -14.20 7.20
N HIS A 393 14.98 -14.50 6.08
CA HIS A 393 15.86 -13.54 5.40
C HIS A 393 15.25 -13.07 4.08
N SER A 394 14.38 -13.89 3.46
CA SER A 394 13.86 -13.62 2.13
C SER A 394 12.38 -13.95 1.99
N ILE A 395 11.64 -13.07 1.30
CA ILE A 395 10.23 -13.26 0.96
C ILE A 395 10.06 -13.09 -0.55
N TYR A 396 9.51 -14.10 -1.21
CA TYR A 396 9.24 -14.12 -2.66
C TYR A 396 7.76 -13.94 -2.94
N VAL A 397 7.42 -12.96 -3.77
CA VAL A 397 6.03 -12.52 -3.98
C VAL A 397 5.64 -12.65 -5.45
N ALA A 398 4.60 -13.43 -5.71
CA ALA A 398 4.00 -13.58 -7.02
C ALA A 398 3.36 -12.27 -7.53
N GLN A 399 3.06 -12.23 -8.83
CA GLN A 399 2.36 -11.11 -9.44
C GLN A 399 0.95 -11.00 -8.85
N GLY A 400 0.53 -9.77 -8.55
CA GLY A 400 -0.75 -9.50 -7.93
C GLY A 400 -0.80 -8.10 -7.34
N PRO A 401 -2.00 -7.55 -7.13
CA PRO A 401 -2.20 -6.42 -6.24
C PRO A 401 -2.26 -6.89 -4.79
N TYR A 402 -1.49 -6.25 -3.92
CA TYR A 402 -1.48 -6.50 -2.48
C TYR A 402 -1.89 -5.21 -1.76
N SER A 403 -2.72 -5.37 -0.72
CA SER A 403 -3.10 -4.29 0.21
C SER A 403 -2.44 -4.52 1.58
N PRO A 404 -1.98 -3.48 2.28
CA PRO A 404 -1.46 -3.64 3.63
C PRO A 404 -2.57 -3.85 4.67
N GLY A 405 -3.83 -3.50 4.33
CA GLY A 405 -4.99 -3.64 5.19
C GLY A 405 -6.15 -2.73 4.77
N ASP A 406 -7.08 -2.49 5.70
CA ASP A 406 -8.33 -1.73 5.47
C ASP A 406 -8.36 -0.38 6.21
N ASN A 407 -7.30 -0.05 6.97
CA ASN A 407 -7.19 1.19 7.71
C ASN A 407 -6.10 2.11 7.15
N THR A 408 -6.24 3.42 7.37
CA THR A 408 -5.32 4.45 6.85
C THR A 408 -3.89 4.35 7.40
N TRP A 409 -3.69 3.63 8.48
CA TRP A 409 -2.43 3.44 9.20
C TRP A 409 -1.81 2.07 8.91
N ASP A 410 -2.50 1.22 8.13
CA ASP A 410 -1.95 -0.05 7.68
C ASP A 410 -0.88 0.19 6.60
N THR A 411 0.29 -0.41 6.79
CA THR A 411 1.48 -0.28 5.93
C THR A 411 2.15 -1.65 5.75
N PHE A 412 2.82 -1.83 4.61
CA PHE A 412 3.75 -2.95 4.44
C PHE A 412 5.04 -2.64 5.20
N GLU A 413 5.09 -3.05 6.46
CA GLU A 413 6.28 -2.94 7.30
C GLU A 413 7.27 -4.07 6.98
N ILE A 414 8.33 -3.71 6.27
CA ILE A 414 9.42 -4.61 5.90
C ILE A 414 10.33 -4.79 7.12
N PRO A 415 10.48 -6.01 7.67
CA PRO A 415 11.27 -6.20 8.89
C PRO A 415 12.77 -6.00 8.68
N ASP A 416 13.49 -5.75 9.77
CA ASP A 416 14.94 -5.59 9.76
C ASP A 416 15.65 -6.81 9.16
N GLY A 417 16.62 -6.58 8.29
CA GLY A 417 17.43 -7.61 7.61
C GLY A 417 16.67 -8.45 6.57
N VAL A 418 15.38 -8.20 6.35
CA VAL A 418 14.55 -8.97 5.41
C VAL A 418 14.63 -8.40 4.00
N SER A 419 14.86 -9.29 3.04
CA SER A 419 14.79 -8.99 1.61
C SER A 419 13.47 -9.47 1.00
N VAL A 420 12.74 -8.58 0.35
CA VAL A 420 11.46 -8.91 -0.29
C VAL A 420 11.61 -8.75 -1.80
N TYR A 421 11.22 -9.79 -2.55
CA TYR A 421 11.37 -9.87 -4.00
C TYR A 421 10.02 -10.08 -4.70
N GLY A 422 9.55 -9.07 -5.44
CA GLY A 422 8.42 -9.16 -6.36
C GLY A 422 8.88 -9.55 -7.76
N GLY A 423 7.96 -9.89 -8.68
CA GLY A 423 8.35 -10.21 -10.06
C GLY A 423 8.23 -11.68 -10.47
N PHE A 424 7.45 -12.48 -9.75
CA PHE A 424 7.24 -13.90 -10.03
C PHE A 424 5.89 -14.17 -10.71
N PRO A 425 5.76 -15.15 -11.62
CA PRO A 425 4.46 -15.55 -12.17
C PRO A 425 3.55 -16.13 -11.08
N LYS A 426 2.25 -16.28 -11.41
CA LYS A 426 1.30 -17.06 -10.57
C LYS A 426 1.78 -18.51 -10.48
N GLY A 427 1.72 -19.10 -9.30
CA GLY A 427 2.32 -20.40 -8.97
C GLY A 427 3.84 -20.36 -8.82
N GLY A 428 4.47 -19.19 -8.93
CA GLY A 428 5.88 -18.99 -8.72
C GLY A 428 6.82 -19.48 -9.82
N SER A 429 8.10 -19.24 -9.59
CA SER A 429 9.19 -19.76 -10.43
C SER A 429 10.51 -19.81 -9.64
N ASP A 430 11.55 -20.38 -10.24
CA ASP A 430 12.92 -20.17 -9.77
C ASP A 430 13.30 -18.69 -9.85
N PHE A 431 14.23 -18.24 -8.99
CA PHE A 431 14.67 -16.85 -8.93
C PHE A 431 15.22 -16.32 -10.26
N TRP A 432 15.96 -17.12 -11.03
CA TRP A 432 16.54 -16.69 -12.31
C TRP A 432 15.50 -16.48 -13.41
N GLN A 433 14.26 -16.97 -13.23
CA GLN A 433 13.13 -16.75 -14.14
C GLN A 433 12.29 -15.51 -13.76
N ARG A 434 12.58 -14.90 -12.60
CA ARG A 434 11.95 -13.67 -12.11
C ARG A 434 12.09 -12.56 -13.16
N ASN A 435 11.00 -11.85 -13.39
CA ASN A 435 10.96 -10.73 -14.34
C ASN A 435 9.96 -9.67 -13.83
N PRO A 436 10.43 -8.67 -13.06
CA PRO A 436 9.58 -7.62 -12.48
C PRO A 436 8.81 -6.79 -13.52
N THR A 437 9.35 -6.64 -14.73
CA THR A 437 8.67 -5.92 -15.82
C THR A 437 7.46 -6.69 -16.35
N ARG A 438 7.58 -8.03 -16.46
CA ARG A 438 6.54 -8.91 -16.99
C ARG A 438 5.51 -9.30 -15.93
N TYR A 439 5.98 -9.68 -14.74
CA TYR A 439 5.16 -10.23 -13.66
C TYR A 439 4.99 -9.18 -12.57
N LYS A 440 4.04 -8.25 -12.76
CA LYS A 440 3.92 -7.08 -11.89
C LYS A 440 3.40 -7.46 -10.50
N THR A 441 4.17 -7.12 -9.48
CA THR A 441 3.77 -7.19 -8.08
C THR A 441 3.54 -5.77 -7.57
N THR A 442 2.30 -5.44 -7.20
CA THR A 442 1.89 -4.08 -6.87
C THR A 442 1.51 -3.99 -5.39
N LEU A 443 2.18 -3.10 -4.66
CA LEU A 443 1.83 -2.68 -3.31
C LEU A 443 1.01 -1.40 -3.42
N SER A 444 -0.29 -1.48 -3.13
CA SER A 444 -1.19 -0.33 -3.21
C SER A 444 -1.65 0.10 -1.82
N GLY A 445 -1.57 1.41 -1.55
CA GLY A 445 -2.21 2.02 -0.38
C GLY A 445 -3.70 2.25 -0.57
N ARG A 446 -4.33 1.84 -1.67
CA ARG A 446 -5.76 2.06 -1.89
C ARG A 446 -6.61 1.13 -1.03
N ILE A 447 -7.42 1.74 -0.18
CA ILE A 447 -8.42 1.04 0.66
C ILE A 447 -9.77 1.02 -0.05
N ASP A 448 -10.26 2.20 -0.46
CA ASP A 448 -11.49 2.36 -1.22
C ASP A 448 -11.36 3.44 -2.32
N ASP A 449 -12.47 3.96 -2.84
CA ASP A 449 -12.46 5.00 -3.89
C ASP A 449 -11.91 6.35 -3.40
N THR A 450 -12.02 6.62 -2.10
CA THR A 450 -11.69 7.89 -1.45
C THR A 450 -10.61 7.78 -0.38
N THR A 451 -10.47 6.61 0.24
CA THR A 451 -9.58 6.35 1.37
C THR A 451 -8.33 5.59 0.93
N ARG A 452 -7.18 5.98 1.50
CA ARG A 452 -5.86 5.42 1.21
C ARG A 452 -5.04 5.35 2.49
N SER A 453 -4.05 4.46 2.53
CA SER A 453 -3.02 4.41 3.56
C SER A 453 -2.13 5.65 3.50
N ASP A 454 -1.81 6.21 4.66
CA ASP A 454 -0.89 7.34 4.82
C ASP A 454 0.51 6.95 4.33
N THR A 455 0.96 5.74 4.67
CA THR A 455 2.22 5.16 4.22
C THR A 455 1.94 3.81 3.54
N VAL A 456 2.43 3.59 2.32
CA VAL A 456 2.26 2.30 1.64
C VAL A 456 3.28 1.28 2.14
N VAL A 457 4.56 1.68 2.20
CA VAL A 457 5.67 0.81 2.64
C VAL A 457 6.49 1.53 3.71
N THR A 458 6.73 0.84 4.82
CA THR A 458 7.66 1.24 5.88
C THR A 458 8.86 0.31 5.85
N MET A 459 10.07 0.85 5.67
CA MET A 459 11.30 0.05 5.60
C MET A 459 11.90 -0.16 7.00
N GLY A 460 12.39 -1.38 7.26
CA GLY A 460 13.22 -1.71 8.42
C GLY A 460 14.72 -1.54 8.14
N ASP A 461 15.54 -1.71 9.17
CA ASP A 461 17.01 -1.60 9.08
C ASP A 461 17.64 -2.75 8.30
N GLU A 462 18.66 -2.48 7.52
CA GLU A 462 19.32 -3.41 6.60
C GLU A 462 18.36 -4.18 5.66
N SER A 463 17.17 -3.63 5.38
CA SER A 463 16.13 -4.28 4.56
C SER A 463 16.26 -3.99 3.06
N LEU A 464 15.67 -4.85 2.23
CA LEU A 464 15.63 -4.72 0.77
C LEU A 464 14.21 -4.90 0.22
N LEU A 465 13.79 -3.96 -0.63
CA LEU A 465 12.58 -4.09 -1.48
C LEU A 465 12.97 -4.14 -2.96
N ASP A 466 12.76 -5.27 -3.63
CA ASP A 466 13.19 -5.48 -5.03
C ASP A 466 12.03 -5.92 -5.94
N GLY A 467 11.77 -5.17 -7.02
CA GLY A 467 10.85 -5.57 -8.09
C GLY A 467 9.37 -5.28 -7.83
N PHE A 468 9.07 -4.23 -7.06
CA PHE A 468 7.69 -3.86 -6.73
C PHE A 468 7.22 -2.60 -7.45
N THR A 469 5.91 -2.50 -7.67
CA THR A 469 5.25 -1.23 -7.95
C THR A 469 4.59 -0.71 -6.68
N VAL A 470 5.05 0.43 -6.15
CA VAL A 470 4.49 1.09 -4.95
C VAL A 470 3.61 2.26 -5.39
N THR A 471 2.34 2.27 -4.98
CA THR A 471 1.35 3.21 -5.53
C THR A 471 0.23 3.58 -4.56
N GLU A 472 -0.43 4.72 -4.85
CA GLU A 472 -1.67 5.14 -4.20
C GLU A 472 -1.59 5.42 -2.69
N SER A 473 -0.49 6.01 -2.20
CA SER A 473 -0.49 6.64 -0.87
C SER A 473 -1.54 7.76 -0.76
N ALA A 474 -1.95 8.08 0.47
CA ALA A 474 -2.82 9.22 0.77
C ALA A 474 -2.18 10.58 0.39
N LEU A 475 -3.03 11.63 0.40
CA LEU A 475 -2.59 13.03 0.29
C LEU A 475 -1.65 13.35 1.45
N ASP A 476 -0.54 14.04 1.17
CA ASP A 476 0.54 14.32 2.12
C ASP A 476 1.25 13.06 2.71
N GLY A 477 0.79 11.86 2.34
CA GLY A 477 1.37 10.57 2.70
C GLY A 477 2.63 10.22 1.91
N GLN A 478 3.07 8.97 1.99
CA GLN A 478 4.31 8.49 1.38
C GLN A 478 4.13 7.14 0.71
N GLY A 479 4.67 6.98 -0.49
CA GLY A 479 4.85 5.66 -1.08
C GLY A 479 5.80 4.81 -0.25
N ILE A 480 6.98 5.34 0.04
CA ILE A 480 8.00 4.69 0.88
C ILE A 480 8.39 5.62 2.03
N TYR A 481 8.37 5.11 3.25
CA TYR A 481 8.81 5.80 4.45
C TYR A 481 9.91 5.02 5.18
N ALA A 482 10.86 5.74 5.76
CA ALA A 482 11.89 5.20 6.64
C ALA A 482 12.39 6.30 7.58
N SER A 483 12.67 5.94 8.83
CA SER A 483 13.27 6.84 9.81
C SER A 483 14.26 6.09 10.70
N GLU A 484 15.47 6.63 10.86
CA GLU A 484 16.54 6.08 11.73
C GLU A 484 16.98 4.65 11.40
N VAL A 485 16.82 4.24 10.14
CA VAL A 485 17.15 2.91 9.60
C VAL A 485 17.89 3.00 8.27
N ASP A 486 18.70 2.01 7.91
CA ASP A 486 19.38 1.95 6.61
C ASP A 486 18.69 0.93 5.70
N PHE A 487 18.47 1.23 4.41
CA PHE A 487 17.71 0.33 3.53
C PHE A 487 18.05 0.48 2.04
N THR A 488 17.65 -0.53 1.25
CA THR A 488 17.79 -0.54 -0.21
C THR A 488 16.45 -0.78 -0.92
N VAL A 489 16.21 -0.07 -2.01
CA VAL A 489 15.10 -0.34 -2.94
C VAL A 489 15.66 -0.53 -4.35
N ALA A 490 15.34 -1.65 -4.98
CA ALA A 490 15.90 -2.06 -6.26
C ALA A 490 14.81 -2.41 -7.30
N ASN A 491 15.09 -2.18 -8.59
CA ASN A 491 14.28 -2.61 -9.75
C ASN A 491 12.77 -2.31 -9.62
N SER A 492 12.42 -1.21 -8.96
CA SER A 492 11.05 -0.93 -8.52
C SER A 492 10.47 0.29 -9.23
N ILE A 493 9.15 0.46 -9.14
CA ILE A 493 8.41 1.59 -9.70
C ILE A 493 7.64 2.26 -8.57
N VAL A 494 7.91 3.53 -8.29
CA VAL A 494 7.19 4.32 -7.29
C VAL A 494 6.34 5.35 -8.01
N VAL A 495 5.02 5.15 -8.01
CA VAL A 495 4.14 5.81 -8.97
C VAL A 495 2.79 6.20 -8.41
N LYS A 496 2.24 7.37 -8.80
CA LYS A 496 0.87 7.78 -8.45
C LYS A 496 0.60 7.82 -6.95
N ASN A 497 1.61 8.22 -6.16
CA ASN A 497 1.41 8.52 -4.75
C ASN A 497 0.89 9.95 -4.61
N PHE A 498 -0.17 10.15 -3.83
CA PHE A 498 -0.82 11.46 -3.70
C PHE A 498 -0.04 12.38 -2.73
N GLY A 499 0.99 11.84 -2.08
CA GLY A 499 2.01 12.61 -1.39
C GLY A 499 3.39 12.38 -2.01
N TYR A 500 4.36 12.00 -1.18
CA TYR A 500 5.74 11.77 -1.56
C TYR A 500 5.91 10.43 -2.26
N GLY A 501 6.83 10.34 -3.22
CA GLY A 501 7.29 9.04 -3.72
C GLY A 501 8.04 8.29 -2.62
N ALA A 502 9.07 8.92 -2.07
CA ALA A 502 9.78 8.46 -0.87
C ALA A 502 10.05 9.63 0.09
N PHE A 503 9.87 9.39 1.39
CA PHE A 503 10.19 10.34 2.45
C PHE A 503 11.06 9.64 3.51
N ILE A 504 12.26 10.17 3.73
CA ILE A 504 13.32 9.46 4.43
C ILE A 504 13.98 10.40 5.44
N GLU A 505 14.11 9.96 6.68
CA GLU A 505 14.64 10.75 7.79
C GLU A 505 15.76 10.03 8.54
N ASN A 506 16.94 10.62 8.60
CA ASN A 506 18.09 10.10 9.35
C ASN A 506 18.47 8.66 8.94
N CYS A 507 18.47 8.37 7.64
CA CYS A 507 18.74 7.05 7.05
C CYS A 507 19.88 7.11 6.04
N ASN A 508 20.67 6.05 5.88
CA ASN A 508 21.38 5.81 4.63
C ASN A 508 20.48 5.00 3.69
N ALA A 509 19.99 5.66 2.64
CA ALA A 509 19.07 5.05 1.67
C ALA A 509 19.74 4.82 0.32
N VAL A 510 19.51 3.66 -0.28
CA VAL A 510 20.00 3.31 -1.62
C VAL A 510 18.83 2.99 -2.55
N PHE A 511 18.69 3.75 -3.63
CA PHE A 511 17.76 3.48 -4.73
C PHE A 511 18.53 3.06 -5.97
N GLN A 512 18.26 1.86 -6.48
CA GLN A 512 18.91 1.29 -7.66
C GLN A 512 17.88 0.84 -8.69
N TRP A 513 17.98 1.31 -9.93
CA TRP A 513 17.03 0.92 -10.99
C TRP A 513 15.56 1.22 -10.63
N VAL A 514 15.33 2.33 -9.93
CA VAL A 514 13.99 2.73 -9.49
C VAL A 514 13.42 3.84 -10.37
N ASN A 515 12.17 3.67 -10.79
CA ASN A 515 11.44 4.66 -11.56
C ASN A 515 10.41 5.39 -10.68
N PHE A 516 10.69 6.65 -10.34
CA PHE A 516 9.76 7.53 -9.64
C PHE A 516 8.98 8.36 -10.66
N ARG A 517 7.65 8.23 -10.70
CA ARG A 517 6.82 9.00 -11.64
C ARG A 517 5.42 9.32 -11.16
N ASN A 518 4.91 10.50 -11.49
CA ASN A 518 3.54 10.92 -11.18
C ASN A 518 3.24 10.91 -9.67
N ASN A 519 4.19 11.33 -8.83
CA ASN A 519 3.95 11.51 -7.40
C ASN A 519 3.60 12.99 -7.15
N GLU A 520 2.55 13.29 -6.39
CA GLU A 520 2.03 14.67 -6.31
C GLU A 520 2.91 15.63 -5.49
N ALA A 521 3.76 15.12 -4.58
CA ALA A 521 4.74 15.92 -3.85
C ALA A 521 6.16 15.78 -4.44
N ASP A 522 7.16 15.47 -3.61
CA ASP A 522 8.52 15.23 -4.07
C ASP A 522 8.67 13.78 -4.54
N GLY A 523 9.49 13.54 -5.57
CA GLY A 523 9.85 12.19 -5.99
C GLY A 523 10.59 11.46 -4.87
N ILE A 524 11.65 12.10 -4.36
CA ILE A 524 12.40 11.65 -3.19
C ILE A 524 12.66 12.84 -2.27
N ARG A 525 12.32 12.71 -0.99
CA ARG A 525 12.68 13.63 0.07
C ARG A 525 13.56 12.93 1.10
N HIS A 526 14.73 13.50 1.36
CA HIS A 526 15.72 12.93 2.27
C HIS A 526 16.29 13.97 3.24
N ILE A 527 16.12 13.73 4.54
CA ILE A 527 16.46 14.67 5.60
C ILE A 527 17.36 13.97 6.61
N GLY A 528 18.46 14.60 7.06
CA GLY A 528 19.23 14.06 8.18
C GLY A 528 20.73 14.35 8.11
N GLU A 529 21.27 14.91 9.20
CA GLU A 529 22.68 15.30 9.31
C GLU A 529 23.62 14.10 9.37
N GLY A 530 24.60 14.05 8.47
CA GLY A 530 25.58 12.95 8.40
C GLY A 530 25.12 11.74 7.59
N PHE A 531 23.87 11.74 7.10
CA PHE A 531 23.26 10.64 6.37
C PHE A 531 23.33 10.82 4.85
N THR A 532 23.33 9.71 4.13
CA THR A 532 23.57 9.66 2.69
C THR A 532 22.39 9.10 1.91
N LEU A 533 21.98 9.81 0.85
CA LEU A 533 21.03 9.31 -0.14
C LEU A 533 21.81 8.90 -1.40
N THR A 534 21.81 7.61 -1.74
CA THR A 534 22.40 7.10 -2.98
C THR A 534 21.31 6.81 -4.01
N VAL A 535 21.42 7.42 -5.19
CA VAL A 535 20.48 7.24 -6.31
C VAL A 535 21.27 6.82 -7.54
N GLU A 536 21.12 5.55 -7.94
CA GLU A 536 21.88 4.94 -9.01
C GLU A 536 20.96 4.31 -10.07
N ASN A 537 21.17 4.64 -11.33
CA ASN A 537 20.35 4.14 -12.45
C ASN A 537 18.84 4.35 -12.25
N CYS A 538 18.47 5.45 -11.58
CA CYS A 538 17.09 5.80 -11.30
C CYS A 538 16.58 6.82 -12.32
N TRP A 539 15.26 6.79 -12.54
CA TRP A 539 14.58 7.80 -13.33
C TRP A 539 13.50 8.46 -12.50
N ILE A 540 13.71 9.73 -12.18
CA ILE A 540 12.76 10.55 -11.44
C ILE A 540 12.11 11.52 -12.40
N ARG A 541 10.79 11.43 -12.54
CA ARG A 541 10.01 12.30 -13.43
C ARG A 541 8.65 12.64 -12.88
N GLN A 542 8.01 13.66 -13.47
CA GLN A 542 6.61 14.00 -13.21
C GLN A 542 6.25 14.03 -11.70
N SER A 543 7.13 14.61 -10.88
CA SER A 543 6.88 14.79 -9.45
C SER A 543 6.33 16.20 -9.24
N GLY A 544 5.29 16.37 -8.42
CA GLY A 544 4.52 17.61 -8.37
C GLY A 544 5.23 18.80 -7.70
N ARG A 545 6.38 18.59 -7.03
CA ARG A 545 7.18 19.67 -6.44
C ARG A 545 8.68 19.61 -6.78
N TYR A 546 9.44 18.67 -6.23
CA TYR A 546 10.85 18.47 -6.59
C TYR A 546 11.07 17.04 -7.10
N GLY A 547 12.01 16.86 -8.04
CA GLY A 547 12.47 15.50 -8.34
C GLY A 547 13.12 14.88 -7.11
N MET A 548 14.16 15.55 -6.61
CA MET A 548 14.84 15.16 -5.38
C MET A 548 15.04 16.37 -4.46
N TYR A 549 14.68 16.21 -3.18
CA TYR A 549 14.88 17.19 -2.14
C TYR A 549 15.74 16.63 -1.02
N SER A 550 16.87 17.27 -0.75
CA SER A 550 17.80 16.92 0.32
C SER A 550 17.95 18.09 1.29
N LEU A 551 17.72 17.84 2.58
CA LEU A 551 17.88 18.81 3.67
C LEU A 551 18.82 18.27 4.74
N ASN A 552 19.87 19.03 5.03
CA ASN A 552 20.92 18.63 5.95
C ASN A 552 21.50 17.25 5.64
N SER A 553 21.39 16.73 4.42
CA SER A 553 21.80 15.37 4.05
C SER A 553 22.73 15.39 2.84
N THR A 554 23.39 14.26 2.54
CA THR A 554 24.40 14.19 1.46
C THR A 554 23.88 13.33 0.30
N PRO A 555 23.42 13.92 -0.82
CA PRO A 555 23.01 13.14 -1.99
C PRO A 555 24.22 12.71 -2.83
N ILE A 556 24.18 11.45 -3.26
CA ILE A 556 25.11 10.81 -4.18
C ILE A 556 24.29 10.25 -5.34
N VAL A 557 24.45 10.82 -6.53
CA VAL A 557 23.64 10.48 -7.71
C VAL A 557 24.54 10.01 -8.84
N PHE A 558 24.25 8.82 -9.38
CA PHE A 558 24.98 8.20 -10.48
C PHE A 558 24.05 7.70 -11.57
N ASN A 559 24.48 7.86 -12.82
CA ASN A 559 23.84 7.21 -13.98
C ASN A 559 22.32 7.42 -14.04
N SER A 560 21.81 8.55 -13.55
CA SER A 560 20.39 8.74 -13.29
C SER A 560 19.80 9.88 -14.12
N ILE A 561 18.49 9.82 -14.34
CA ILE A 561 17.74 10.82 -15.09
C ILE A 561 16.79 11.52 -14.14
N LEU A 562 16.86 12.86 -14.13
CA LEU A 562 15.86 13.70 -13.49
C LEU A 562 15.26 14.59 -14.58
N SER A 563 14.14 14.15 -15.13
CA SER A 563 13.47 14.85 -16.22
C SER A 563 11.99 15.06 -15.95
N GLU A 564 11.46 16.23 -16.27
CA GLU A 564 10.04 16.54 -16.08
C GLU A 564 9.30 16.52 -17.42
N SER A 565 8.03 16.10 -17.38
CA SER A 565 7.14 16.12 -18.55
C SER A 565 5.71 16.57 -18.23
N ASP A 566 5.44 17.09 -17.02
CA ASP A 566 4.12 17.61 -16.68
C ASP A 566 4.18 19.10 -16.29
N MET A 567 4.04 19.94 -17.31
CA MET A 567 3.94 21.41 -17.19
C MET A 567 2.64 21.87 -16.49
N ALA A 568 1.74 20.96 -16.06
CA ALA A 568 0.45 21.30 -15.46
C ALA A 568 0.51 21.58 -13.94
N ASN A 569 1.51 21.05 -13.23
CA ASN A 569 1.57 21.10 -11.76
C ASN A 569 2.63 22.08 -11.22
N GLU A 570 2.73 22.23 -9.89
CA GLU A 570 3.72 23.08 -9.20
C GLU A 570 5.16 22.53 -9.24
N GLY A 571 5.51 21.72 -10.26
CA GLY A 571 6.86 21.20 -10.45
C GLY A 571 7.89 22.33 -10.47
N ARG A 572 8.97 22.15 -9.70
CA ARG A 572 10.03 23.13 -9.48
C ARG A 572 11.37 22.60 -9.98
N GLU A 573 12.36 22.46 -9.09
CA GLU A 573 13.72 22.03 -9.43
C GLU A 573 13.86 20.52 -9.55
N GLY A 574 14.78 20.07 -10.44
CA GLY A 574 15.13 18.66 -10.56
C GLY A 574 15.80 18.14 -9.28
N ILE A 575 16.84 18.83 -8.82
CA ILE A 575 17.51 18.56 -7.54
C ILE A 575 17.53 19.83 -6.69
N ARG A 576 17.07 19.73 -5.45
CA ARG A 576 17.18 20.78 -4.45
C ARG A 576 17.97 20.29 -3.23
N MET A 577 19.08 20.95 -2.95
CA MET A 577 19.96 20.65 -1.82
C MET A 577 19.99 21.82 -0.83
N ILE A 578 19.80 21.55 0.45
CA ILE A 578 19.87 22.54 1.52
C ILE A 578 20.83 22.07 2.60
N ASN A 579 21.87 22.86 2.85
CA ASN A 579 22.93 22.60 3.83
C ASN A 579 23.48 21.15 3.82
N PRO A 580 24.00 20.62 2.69
CA PRO A 580 24.55 19.27 2.68
C PRO A 580 25.63 19.08 3.75
N SER A 581 25.58 17.96 4.50
CA SER A 581 26.56 17.70 5.58
C SER A 581 27.96 17.47 5.04
N ASN A 582 28.05 16.71 3.95
CA ASN A 582 29.29 16.43 3.22
C ASN A 582 29.13 16.82 1.76
N GLN A 583 30.22 16.77 0.99
CA GLN A 583 30.21 17.12 -0.43
C GLN A 583 29.30 16.17 -1.22
N PRO A 584 28.21 16.67 -1.85
CA PRO A 584 27.41 15.87 -2.76
C PRO A 584 28.21 15.43 -3.99
N VAL A 585 27.94 14.24 -4.50
CA VAL A 585 28.61 13.68 -5.69
C VAL A 585 27.56 13.38 -6.75
N LEU A 586 27.63 14.08 -7.88
CA LEU A 586 26.61 14.09 -8.93
C LEU A 586 27.26 13.73 -10.27
N ARG A 587 27.23 12.46 -10.68
CA ARG A 587 27.98 12.00 -11.86
C ARG A 587 27.15 11.22 -12.89
N ASN A 588 27.51 11.39 -14.17
CA ASN A 588 26.91 10.68 -15.30
C ASN A 588 25.37 10.80 -15.31
N MET A 589 24.85 11.97 -14.98
CA MET A 589 23.40 12.16 -14.83
C MET A 589 22.87 13.14 -15.88
N THR A 590 21.60 13.00 -16.24
CA THR A 590 20.92 13.96 -17.10
C THR A 590 19.79 14.64 -16.32
N VAL A 591 19.94 15.93 -16.07
CA VAL A 591 18.93 16.80 -15.45
C VAL A 591 18.40 17.75 -16.51
N SER A 592 17.21 17.46 -17.04
CA SER A 592 16.69 18.23 -18.16
C SER A 592 15.19 18.38 -18.13
N HIS A 593 14.68 19.40 -18.82
CA HIS A 593 13.24 19.63 -18.97
C HIS A 593 12.49 19.86 -17.65
N ASN A 594 13.19 20.12 -16.54
CA ASN A 594 12.54 20.53 -15.28
C ASN A 594 11.99 21.95 -15.42
N ARG A 595 10.87 22.24 -14.77
CA ARG A 595 10.12 23.49 -14.94
C ARG A 595 10.84 24.71 -14.36
N ALA A 596 11.58 24.54 -13.28
CA ALA A 596 12.43 25.59 -12.71
C ALA A 596 13.92 25.27 -12.97
N ALA A 597 14.77 25.34 -11.95
CA ALA A 597 16.19 25.09 -12.11
C ALA A 597 16.50 23.59 -12.25
N GLY A 598 17.62 23.27 -12.91
CA GLY A 598 18.12 21.89 -12.92
C GLY A 598 18.55 21.45 -11.51
N ILE A 599 19.56 22.12 -10.97
CA ILE A 599 20.13 21.83 -9.64
C ILE A 599 20.21 23.11 -8.83
N SER A 600 19.64 23.12 -7.62
CA SER A 600 19.73 24.24 -6.68
C SER A 600 20.43 23.86 -5.38
N LEU A 601 21.27 24.77 -4.88
CA LEU A 601 21.97 24.66 -3.59
C LEU A 601 21.66 25.87 -2.72
N ALA A 602 21.14 25.62 -1.53
CA ALA A 602 21.08 26.58 -0.44
C ALA A 602 22.01 26.12 0.70
N GLY A 603 23.29 26.43 0.58
CA GLY A 603 24.32 26.01 1.52
C GLY A 603 25.72 26.42 1.05
N SER A 604 26.75 26.12 1.85
CA SER A 604 28.14 26.45 1.54
C SER A 604 28.95 25.27 0.99
N VAL A 605 28.48 24.04 1.17
CA VAL A 605 29.15 22.82 0.70
C VAL A 605 28.78 22.59 -0.76
N LEU A 606 29.73 22.81 -1.66
CA LEU A 606 29.52 22.70 -3.11
C LEU A 606 29.46 21.22 -3.56
N PRO A 607 28.53 20.87 -4.48
CA PRO A 607 28.53 19.56 -5.10
C PRO A 607 29.74 19.38 -6.03
N GLU A 608 30.13 18.13 -6.26
CA GLU A 608 31.00 17.74 -7.34
C GLU A 608 30.15 17.18 -8.50
N ILE A 609 30.03 17.95 -9.58
CA ILE A 609 29.29 17.55 -10.79
C ILE A 609 30.31 17.07 -11.83
N GLN A 610 30.20 15.82 -12.30
CA GLN A 610 31.07 15.31 -13.37
C GLN A 610 30.31 14.53 -14.43
N ASN A 611 30.73 14.64 -15.71
CA ASN A 611 30.20 13.83 -16.81
C ASN A 611 28.69 13.95 -17.00
N SER A 612 28.10 15.07 -16.59
CA SER A 612 26.66 15.22 -16.47
C SER A 612 26.12 16.19 -17.52
N ILE A 613 24.84 16.04 -17.86
CA ILE A 613 24.10 17.00 -18.67
C ILE A 613 23.10 17.73 -17.77
N VAL A 614 23.16 19.06 -17.75
CA VAL A 614 22.16 19.91 -17.10
C VAL A 614 21.73 20.96 -18.12
N PHE A 615 20.60 20.73 -18.79
CA PHE A 615 20.20 21.52 -19.96
C PHE A 615 18.67 21.50 -20.17
N HIS A 616 18.13 22.45 -20.92
CA HIS A 616 16.70 22.51 -21.29
C HIS A 616 15.76 22.62 -20.07
N ASN A 617 16.24 23.14 -18.95
CA ASN A 617 15.39 23.43 -17.79
C ASN A 617 14.72 24.80 -17.98
N GLY A 618 13.52 25.00 -17.42
CA GLY A 618 12.75 26.25 -17.56
C GLY A 618 13.34 27.44 -16.80
N GLY A 619 14.23 27.18 -15.84
CA GLY A 619 15.06 28.16 -15.13
C GLY A 619 16.55 27.90 -15.33
N GLU A 620 17.38 28.56 -14.51
CA GLU A 620 18.85 28.41 -14.56
C GLU A 620 19.27 26.94 -14.39
N SER A 621 20.32 26.52 -15.09
CA SER A 621 20.80 25.13 -14.95
C SER A 621 21.29 24.85 -13.53
N LEU A 622 22.02 25.80 -12.93
CA LEU A 622 22.54 25.72 -11.58
C LEU A 622 22.17 26.98 -10.79
N VAL A 623 21.58 26.82 -9.60
CA VAL A 623 21.20 27.94 -8.72
C VAL A 623 21.96 27.89 -7.40
N GLY A 624 22.52 29.03 -7.00
CA GLY A 624 23.22 29.20 -5.71
C GLY A 624 24.72 28.93 -5.76
N PHE A 625 25.24 28.46 -6.90
CA PHE A 625 26.67 28.19 -7.12
C PHE A 625 27.02 28.25 -8.61
N SER A 626 28.32 28.33 -8.93
CA SER A 626 28.81 28.40 -10.31
C SER A 626 29.33 27.05 -10.81
N ALA A 627 29.04 26.72 -12.07
CA ALA A 627 29.60 25.56 -12.76
C ALA A 627 31.14 25.54 -12.73
N ASP A 628 31.80 26.70 -12.83
CA ASP A 628 33.27 26.79 -12.87
C ASP A 628 33.95 26.29 -11.59
N GLN A 629 33.21 26.27 -10.47
CA GLN A 629 33.71 25.83 -9.17
C GLN A 629 33.35 24.37 -8.86
N ALA A 630 32.22 23.91 -9.40
CA ALA A 630 31.59 22.65 -8.99
C ALA A 630 31.58 21.57 -10.08
N ALA A 631 31.68 21.95 -11.37
CA ALA A 631 31.49 21.05 -12.49
C ALA A 631 32.78 20.81 -13.29
N TYR A 632 32.95 19.55 -13.74
CA TYR A 632 34.04 19.10 -14.62
C TYR A 632 33.49 18.17 -15.70
N TYR A 633 34.03 18.23 -16.92
CA TYR A 633 33.62 17.35 -18.02
C TYR A 633 32.10 17.23 -18.17
N SER A 634 31.35 18.33 -18.01
CA SER A 634 29.89 18.32 -18.00
C SER A 634 29.32 19.28 -19.05
N CYS A 635 28.13 18.95 -19.58
CA CYS A 635 27.39 19.79 -20.51
C CYS A 635 26.33 20.59 -19.75
N ILE A 636 26.57 21.87 -19.52
CA ILE A 636 25.73 22.74 -18.69
C ILE A 636 25.51 24.06 -19.42
N GLU A 637 24.25 24.47 -19.58
CA GLU A 637 23.85 25.65 -20.39
C GLU A 637 24.59 26.93 -19.98
N ASP A 638 24.76 27.14 -18.67
CA ASP A 638 25.36 28.34 -18.08
C ASP A 638 26.86 28.20 -17.74
N ALA A 639 27.53 27.12 -18.18
CA ALA A 639 28.94 26.92 -17.90
C ALA A 639 29.86 27.79 -18.77
N ASN A 640 30.98 28.24 -18.21
CA ASN A 640 32.08 28.74 -19.03
C ASN A 640 32.93 27.56 -19.54
N SER A 641 33.73 27.80 -20.58
CA SER A 641 34.65 26.80 -21.16
C SER A 641 35.89 26.55 -20.27
N VAL A 642 35.66 26.25 -18.99
CA VAL A 642 36.65 25.88 -17.97
C VAL A 642 36.36 24.45 -17.53
N ASN A 643 37.36 23.74 -16.99
CA ASN A 643 37.23 22.37 -16.47
C ASN A 643 36.69 21.34 -17.49
N TYR A 644 36.90 21.58 -18.79
CA TYR A 644 36.36 20.75 -19.88
C TYR A 644 34.83 20.70 -19.93
N ASN A 645 34.16 21.70 -19.38
CA ASN A 645 32.71 21.83 -19.50
C ASN A 645 32.32 22.33 -20.91
N ILE A 646 31.17 21.85 -21.36
CA ILE A 646 30.54 22.19 -22.64
C ILE A 646 29.28 22.99 -22.34
N ASN A 647 29.01 24.05 -23.10
CA ASN A 647 27.84 24.91 -22.92
C ASN A 647 27.02 25.07 -24.21
N VAL A 648 27.04 24.04 -25.04
CA VAL A 648 26.20 23.95 -26.24
C VAL A 648 25.05 23.00 -25.98
N ASP A 649 23.97 23.14 -26.76
CA ASP A 649 22.86 22.20 -26.72
C ASP A 649 23.38 20.75 -26.82
N PRO A 650 22.99 19.85 -25.89
CA PRO A 650 23.40 18.45 -25.92
C PRO A 650 22.88 17.70 -27.15
N GLN A 651 21.95 18.27 -27.92
CA GLN A 651 21.35 17.66 -29.11
C GLN A 651 20.77 16.27 -28.79
N PHE A 652 19.70 16.23 -27.98
CA PHE A 652 18.97 14.98 -27.77
C PHE A 652 18.38 14.46 -29.09
N ALA A 653 18.29 13.13 -29.20
CA ALA A 653 17.83 12.44 -30.40
C ALA A 653 16.35 12.68 -30.71
N TYR A 654 15.56 13.00 -29.68
CA TYR A 654 14.15 13.32 -29.74
C TYR A 654 13.87 14.64 -29.02
N PHE A 655 12.78 15.31 -29.40
CA PHE A 655 12.23 16.45 -28.66
C PHE A 655 11.40 16.02 -27.45
N ASP A 656 11.06 14.73 -27.32
CA ASP A 656 10.31 14.23 -26.18
C ASP A 656 11.17 14.36 -24.90
N PRO A 657 10.70 15.08 -23.86
CA PRO A 657 11.46 15.26 -22.62
C PRO A 657 11.68 13.94 -21.84
N ASN A 658 10.97 12.87 -22.20
CA ASN A 658 11.18 11.54 -21.66
C ASN A 658 12.26 10.75 -22.40
N ASN A 659 12.83 11.27 -23.49
CA ASN A 659 13.96 10.62 -24.15
C ASN A 659 15.15 11.58 -24.24
N VAL A 660 16.09 11.38 -23.32
CA VAL A 660 17.29 12.21 -23.18
C VAL A 660 18.54 11.54 -23.77
N ARG A 661 18.37 10.58 -24.69
CA ARG A 661 19.49 10.01 -25.45
C ARG A 661 20.06 11.05 -26.40
N LEU A 662 21.37 11.04 -26.58
CA LEU A 662 22.06 11.98 -27.47
C LEU A 662 21.79 11.64 -28.95
N SER A 663 21.93 12.62 -29.83
CA SER A 663 22.04 12.44 -31.27
C SER A 663 23.48 12.06 -31.66
N PRO A 664 23.70 11.30 -32.76
CA PRO A 664 25.05 11.02 -33.29
C PRO A 664 25.92 12.25 -33.60
N THR A 665 25.33 13.44 -33.70
CA THR A 665 26.05 14.69 -33.96
C THR A 665 26.42 15.47 -32.71
N SER A 666 26.02 14.99 -31.53
CA SER A 666 26.23 15.71 -30.28
C SER A 666 27.71 15.86 -29.93
N LEU A 667 28.08 17.03 -29.40
CA LEU A 667 29.40 17.27 -28.84
C LEU A 667 29.60 16.63 -27.46
N CYS A 668 28.53 16.10 -26.85
CA CYS A 668 28.57 15.40 -25.57
C CYS A 668 29.05 13.94 -25.72
N LEU A 669 29.14 13.43 -26.94
CA LEU A 669 29.64 12.09 -27.20
C LEU A 669 31.14 11.99 -26.91
N ASN A 670 31.54 10.96 -26.18
CA ASN A 670 32.92 10.62 -25.84
C ASN A 670 33.69 11.79 -25.21
N ALA A 671 32.98 12.63 -24.46
CA ALA A 671 33.49 13.89 -23.92
C ALA A 671 33.62 13.91 -22.39
N SER A 672 33.23 12.82 -21.71
CA SER A 672 33.39 12.66 -20.26
C SER A 672 34.84 12.44 -19.84
N ASN A 673 35.09 12.50 -18.53
CA ASN A 673 36.40 12.29 -17.91
C ASN A 673 36.88 10.82 -18.04
N PRO A 674 37.85 10.49 -18.91
CA PRO A 674 38.25 9.09 -19.13
C PRO A 674 39.07 8.48 -17.99
N TYR A 675 39.39 9.25 -16.93
CA TYR A 675 40.28 8.83 -15.85
C TYR A 675 39.56 8.34 -14.60
N LEU A 676 38.23 8.34 -14.58
CA LEU A 676 37.45 7.73 -13.50
C LEU A 676 37.34 6.20 -13.68
N ASP A 677 36.93 5.51 -12.63
CA ASP A 677 36.64 4.08 -12.71
C ASP A 677 35.19 3.84 -13.17
N TYR A 678 35.06 3.08 -14.26
CA TYR A 678 33.79 2.72 -14.90
C TYR A 678 33.58 1.21 -14.98
N SER A 679 34.48 0.41 -14.40
CA SER A 679 34.57 -1.04 -14.64
C SER A 679 33.31 -1.83 -14.24
N SER A 680 32.49 -1.28 -13.34
CA SER A 680 31.23 -1.86 -12.87
C SER A 680 30.00 -0.99 -13.12
N GLN A 681 30.13 0.12 -13.87
CA GLN A 681 29.02 1.04 -14.10
C GLN A 681 28.25 0.69 -15.37
N LEU A 682 26.92 0.74 -15.26
CA LEU A 682 26.00 0.59 -16.37
C LEU A 682 25.29 1.92 -16.63
N ASP A 683 24.97 2.19 -17.88
CA ASP A 683 24.11 3.31 -18.26
C ASP A 683 22.63 2.98 -18.00
N MET A 684 21.73 3.90 -18.30
CA MET A 684 20.29 3.71 -18.10
C MET A 684 19.64 2.64 -18.99
N ASP A 685 20.33 2.14 -20.01
CA ASP A 685 19.90 1.02 -20.85
C ASP A 685 20.52 -0.33 -20.42
N GLY A 686 21.28 -0.33 -19.31
CA GLY A 686 21.95 -1.53 -18.80
C GLY A 686 23.23 -1.91 -19.55
N ASN A 687 23.76 -1.00 -20.38
CA ASN A 687 24.95 -1.22 -21.17
C ASN A 687 26.22 -0.70 -20.45
N PRO A 688 27.42 -1.23 -20.78
CA PRO A 688 28.67 -0.77 -20.17
C PRO A 688 28.96 0.72 -20.42
N ARG A 689 29.38 1.45 -19.38
CA ARG A 689 29.52 2.92 -19.43
C ARG A 689 30.60 3.50 -20.34
N VAL A 690 31.44 2.68 -20.98
CA VAL A 690 32.51 3.17 -21.86
C VAL A 690 32.39 2.54 -23.24
N TYR A 691 31.96 3.34 -24.22
CA TYR A 691 31.99 2.98 -25.62
C TYR A 691 32.80 4.00 -26.44
N GLY A 692 33.90 3.51 -27.03
CA GLY A 692 34.81 4.36 -27.79
C GLY A 692 36.01 4.83 -26.95
N ALA A 693 36.32 6.13 -27.01
CA ALA A 693 37.52 6.71 -26.41
C ALA A 693 37.32 7.16 -24.95
N ALA A 694 36.09 7.53 -24.58
CA ALA A 694 35.68 7.95 -23.24
C ALA A 694 34.15 7.77 -23.14
N PRO A 695 33.55 7.75 -21.94
CA PRO A 695 32.10 7.80 -21.80
C PRO A 695 31.49 9.03 -22.49
N ASP A 696 30.24 8.91 -22.86
CA ASP A 696 29.40 10.05 -23.21
C ASP A 696 29.04 10.84 -21.93
N MET A 697 28.72 12.13 -22.06
CA MET A 697 28.15 12.89 -20.93
C MET A 697 26.67 12.54 -20.77
N GLY A 698 26.17 12.52 -19.54
CA GLY A 698 24.76 12.26 -19.23
C GLY A 698 24.47 10.81 -18.80
N ALA A 699 23.20 10.42 -18.78
CA ALA A 699 22.77 9.13 -18.22
C ALA A 699 22.87 7.93 -19.18
N TYR A 700 22.91 8.17 -20.49
CA TYR A 700 22.98 7.14 -21.53
C TYR A 700 24.35 7.12 -22.21
N GLU A 701 24.77 5.94 -22.63
CA GLU A 701 25.94 5.73 -23.49
C GLU A 701 25.44 5.34 -24.91
N MET A 702 26.02 5.95 -25.94
CA MET A 702 25.66 5.69 -27.33
C MET A 702 26.54 4.60 -27.94
N PHE A 703 25.95 3.45 -28.27
CA PHE A 703 26.69 2.32 -28.88
C PHE A 703 26.64 2.29 -30.41
N CYS A 704 25.89 3.19 -31.03
CA CYS A 704 25.56 3.16 -32.45
C CYS A 704 25.48 4.58 -33.04
N ASP A 705 25.96 4.74 -34.27
CA ASP A 705 26.00 6.01 -35.00
C ASP A 705 24.90 6.14 -36.07
N ALA A 706 24.06 5.11 -36.23
CA ALA A 706 22.93 5.08 -37.14
C ALA A 706 21.69 4.47 -36.46
N ASN A 707 20.49 4.86 -36.92
CA ASN A 707 19.20 4.43 -36.37
C ASN A 707 19.02 4.76 -34.88
N VAL A 708 19.53 5.91 -34.42
CA VAL A 708 19.32 6.36 -33.03
C VAL A 708 17.92 6.93 -32.83
N SER A 709 17.42 7.67 -33.81
CA SER A 709 16.04 8.16 -33.84
C SER A 709 15.43 8.07 -35.23
N HIS A 710 14.11 8.13 -35.27
CA HIS A 710 13.34 8.22 -36.50
C HIS A 710 12.20 9.23 -36.34
N GLU A 711 11.91 10.01 -37.38
CA GLU A 711 10.87 11.05 -37.32
C GLU A 711 9.45 10.49 -37.12
N TRP A 712 9.26 9.23 -37.50
CA TRP A 712 8.00 8.50 -37.35
C TRP A 712 7.86 7.81 -35.99
N ASP A 713 8.91 7.78 -35.16
CA ASP A 713 8.84 7.32 -33.78
C ASP A 713 8.35 8.47 -32.90
N LEU A 714 7.03 8.65 -32.86
CA LEU A 714 6.38 9.84 -32.33
C LEU A 714 6.34 9.88 -30.80
N ASN A 715 6.42 8.72 -30.14
CA ASN A 715 6.45 8.62 -28.68
C ASN A 715 7.88 8.44 -28.13
N ALA A 716 8.88 8.45 -29.03
CA ALA A 716 10.29 8.33 -28.71
C ALA A 716 10.62 7.06 -27.89
N ASP A 717 9.86 5.97 -28.07
CA ASP A 717 10.09 4.70 -27.38
C ASP A 717 11.14 3.82 -28.09
N GLY A 718 11.65 4.29 -29.23
CA GLY A 718 12.64 3.60 -30.04
C GLY A 718 12.05 2.54 -30.94
N VAL A 719 10.73 2.47 -31.12
CA VAL A 719 10.07 1.46 -31.94
C VAL A 719 8.87 2.06 -32.66
N ILE A 720 8.87 2.01 -33.99
CA ILE A 720 7.68 2.38 -34.76
C ILE A 720 6.72 1.19 -34.78
N ASN A 721 5.64 1.32 -34.01
CA ASN A 721 4.68 0.25 -33.81
C ASN A 721 3.23 0.76 -33.80
N LEU A 722 2.32 -0.05 -33.24
CA LEU A 722 0.90 0.28 -33.16
C LEU A 722 0.59 1.50 -32.33
N HIS A 723 1.48 1.91 -31.43
CA HIS A 723 1.33 3.13 -30.68
C HIS A 723 1.21 4.36 -31.60
N GLU A 724 2.08 4.48 -32.61
CA GLU A 724 2.07 5.58 -33.58
C GLU A 724 0.82 5.51 -34.46
N PHE A 725 0.43 4.28 -34.84
CA PHE A 725 -0.79 4.04 -35.61
C PHE A 725 -2.07 4.37 -34.83
N VAL A 726 -2.13 4.10 -33.52
CA VAL A 726 -3.29 4.46 -32.67
C VAL A 726 -3.55 5.95 -32.74
N ASN A 727 -2.50 6.78 -32.71
CA ASN A 727 -2.64 8.22 -32.86
C ASN A 727 -3.20 8.57 -34.25
N PHE A 728 -2.64 8.03 -35.33
CA PHE A 728 -3.20 8.22 -36.68
C PHE A 728 -4.70 7.85 -36.74
N SER A 729 -5.08 6.69 -36.19
CA SER A 729 -6.47 6.21 -36.19
C SER A 729 -7.43 7.13 -35.43
N ARG A 730 -6.95 7.80 -34.38
CA ARG A 730 -7.71 8.80 -33.62
C ARG A 730 -7.86 10.13 -34.38
N ALA A 731 -6.93 10.44 -35.29
CA ALA A 731 -7.00 11.62 -36.15
C ALA A 731 -7.83 11.35 -37.41
N TRP A 732 -8.12 10.10 -37.73
CA TRP A 732 -8.90 9.72 -38.91
C TRP A 732 -10.22 10.48 -39.02
N LEU A 733 -10.47 11.07 -40.19
CA LEU A 733 -11.61 11.94 -40.49
C LEU A 733 -11.69 13.19 -39.63
N SER A 734 -10.63 13.57 -38.92
CA SER A 734 -10.53 14.93 -38.38
C SER A 734 -10.36 15.93 -39.52
N HIS A 735 -10.82 17.16 -39.30
CA HIS A 735 -10.84 18.22 -40.30
C HIS A 735 -10.26 19.53 -39.76
N ASP A 736 -9.58 20.26 -40.65
CA ASP A 736 -9.11 21.61 -40.36
C ASP A 736 -10.31 22.54 -40.17
N PRO A 737 -10.41 23.26 -39.03
CA PRO A 737 -11.48 24.23 -38.82
C PRO A 737 -11.48 25.39 -39.83
N ASN A 738 -10.42 25.57 -40.61
CA ASN A 738 -10.31 26.56 -41.67
C ASN A 738 -10.64 26.02 -43.08
N ASP A 739 -11.14 24.79 -43.22
CA ASP A 739 -11.59 24.25 -44.51
C ASP A 739 -12.65 25.18 -45.16
N PRO A 740 -12.39 25.73 -46.37
CA PRO A 740 -13.34 26.60 -47.06
C PRO A 740 -14.72 25.97 -47.31
N ALA A 741 -14.80 24.64 -47.45
CA ALA A 741 -16.06 23.91 -47.60
C ALA A 741 -16.82 23.79 -46.27
N TRP A 742 -16.09 23.62 -45.16
CA TRP A 742 -16.61 23.58 -43.79
C TRP A 742 -17.16 24.93 -43.34
N ILE A 743 -16.51 26.03 -43.75
CA ILE A 743 -16.98 27.41 -43.48
C ILE A 743 -18.28 27.72 -44.26
N ALA A 744 -18.56 27.02 -45.36
CA ALA A 744 -19.65 27.33 -46.28
C ALA A 744 -20.97 26.58 -46.00
N ASP A 745 -20.97 25.48 -45.23
CA ASP A 745 -22.17 24.68 -44.93
C ASP A 745 -22.37 24.45 -43.41
N PRO A 746 -23.38 25.09 -42.79
CA PRO A 746 -23.65 24.95 -41.35
C PRO A 746 -24.11 23.54 -40.90
N ASN A 747 -24.37 22.60 -41.83
CA ASN A 747 -24.72 21.22 -41.48
C ASN A 747 -23.52 20.26 -41.43
N LEU A 748 -22.33 20.69 -41.86
CA LEU A 748 -21.07 19.93 -41.69
C LEU A 748 -20.39 20.20 -40.34
N ALA A 749 -20.90 21.17 -39.57
CA ALA A 749 -20.37 21.55 -38.27
C ALA A 749 -20.92 20.64 -37.15
N ASP A 750 -20.30 19.47 -36.94
CA ASP A 750 -20.23 18.91 -35.59
C ASP A 750 -19.03 19.56 -34.89
N PRO A 751 -19.24 20.51 -33.95
CA PRO A 751 -18.16 21.19 -33.25
C PRO A 751 -17.28 20.23 -32.43
N ASN A 752 -17.72 18.99 -32.17
CA ASN A 752 -16.93 18.00 -31.45
C ASN A 752 -15.90 17.27 -32.34
N LEU A 753 -15.98 17.39 -33.68
CA LEU A 753 -15.03 16.75 -34.60
C LEU A 753 -13.82 17.64 -34.94
N SER A 754 -13.91 18.96 -34.76
CA SER A 754 -12.84 19.94 -35.01
C SER A 754 -12.06 20.37 -33.76
N GLU A 755 -12.53 19.98 -32.56
CA GLU A 755 -11.84 20.23 -31.29
C GLU A 755 -10.46 19.51 -31.31
N GLY A 756 -9.38 20.27 -31.14
CA GLY A 756 -8.01 19.73 -31.07
C GLY A 756 -7.28 19.49 -32.40
N TRP A 757 -7.75 20.02 -33.55
CA TRP A 757 -7.05 19.87 -34.84
C TRP A 757 -5.55 20.24 -34.78
N TYR A 758 -5.25 21.37 -34.15
CA TYR A 758 -3.87 21.88 -34.03
C TYR A 758 -3.06 21.27 -32.86
N GLU A 759 -3.64 20.40 -32.03
CA GLU A 759 -2.92 19.81 -30.90
C GLU A 759 -1.95 18.72 -31.37
N TRP A 760 -2.45 17.77 -32.18
CA TRP A 760 -1.62 16.67 -32.69
C TRP A 760 -2.16 16.08 -34.01
N LYS A 761 -3.46 16.25 -34.29
CA LYS A 761 -4.15 15.65 -35.43
C LYS A 761 -3.58 16.11 -36.78
N HIS A 762 -3.26 17.40 -36.93
CA HIS A 762 -2.67 17.94 -38.16
C HIS A 762 -1.35 17.29 -38.57
N LYS A 763 -0.59 16.70 -37.63
CA LYS A 763 0.65 15.97 -37.95
C LYS A 763 0.40 14.72 -38.80
N PHE A 764 -0.84 14.24 -38.79
CA PHE A 764 -1.29 13.09 -39.57
C PHE A 764 -1.99 13.49 -40.88
N ASN A 765 -2.04 14.78 -41.23
CA ASN A 765 -2.45 15.26 -42.56
C ASN A 765 -1.21 15.35 -43.46
N LEU A 766 -0.80 14.20 -44.00
CA LEU A 766 0.43 13.96 -44.74
C LEU A 766 0.29 14.30 -46.25
N ASP A 767 -0.91 14.19 -46.83
CA ASP A 767 -1.26 14.66 -48.17
C ASP A 767 -2.05 15.97 -48.08
N ASP A 768 -1.36 17.09 -48.16
CA ASP A 768 -1.96 18.42 -48.10
C ASP A 768 -2.61 18.88 -49.43
N THR A 769 -2.89 17.96 -50.35
CA THR A 769 -3.38 18.27 -51.69
C THR A 769 -4.82 17.81 -51.96
N GLY A 770 -5.48 18.49 -52.90
CA GLY A 770 -6.79 18.07 -53.41
C GLY A 770 -7.88 18.01 -52.32
N SER A 771 -8.54 16.86 -52.20
CA SER A 771 -9.58 16.61 -51.19
C SER A 771 -9.05 16.30 -49.79
N SER A 772 -7.76 15.99 -49.67
CA SER A 772 -7.09 15.64 -48.40
C SER A 772 -6.47 16.87 -47.73
N ALA A 773 -6.34 17.98 -48.47
CA ALA A 773 -5.76 19.26 -48.01
C ALA A 773 -6.20 19.75 -46.62
N TYR A 774 -7.43 19.44 -46.19
CA TYR A 774 -7.98 19.89 -44.91
C TYR A 774 -8.52 18.77 -44.04
N ARG A 775 -8.17 17.51 -44.29
CA ARG A 775 -8.70 16.39 -43.50
C ARG A 775 -7.74 15.20 -43.51
N VAL A 776 -7.66 14.51 -42.37
CA VAL A 776 -6.92 13.25 -42.29
C VAL A 776 -7.78 12.14 -42.89
N ASP A 777 -7.38 11.59 -44.02
CA ASP A 777 -8.10 10.57 -44.76
C ASP A 777 -7.16 9.49 -45.33
N LEU A 778 -7.69 8.74 -46.29
CA LEU A 778 -6.99 7.61 -46.88
C LEU A 778 -5.68 7.99 -47.57
N ALA A 779 -5.59 9.18 -48.16
CA ALA A 779 -4.36 9.60 -48.79
C ALA A 779 -3.23 9.66 -47.75
N ASP A 780 -3.54 10.15 -46.55
CA ASP A 780 -2.58 10.20 -45.45
C ASP A 780 -2.20 8.82 -44.94
N LEU A 781 -3.16 7.89 -44.81
CA LEU A 781 -2.86 6.52 -44.40
C LEU A 781 -1.93 5.83 -45.38
N LEU A 782 -2.11 6.07 -46.68
CA LEU A 782 -1.24 5.51 -47.72
C LEU A 782 0.17 6.08 -47.60
N ILE A 783 0.35 7.37 -47.31
CA ILE A 783 1.67 7.96 -47.07
C ILE A 783 2.28 7.39 -45.79
N PHE A 784 1.53 7.35 -44.69
CA PHE A 784 1.97 6.77 -43.42
C PHE A 784 2.49 5.34 -43.59
N LEU A 785 1.75 4.48 -44.30
CA LEU A 785 2.14 3.08 -44.53
C LEU A 785 3.29 2.91 -45.52
N GLU A 786 3.52 3.88 -46.42
CA GLU A 786 4.60 3.83 -47.41
C GLU A 786 5.91 4.40 -46.88
N GLU A 787 5.84 5.43 -46.03
CA GLU A 787 6.99 6.18 -45.53
C GLU A 787 7.42 5.77 -44.11
N ALA A 788 6.50 5.28 -43.27
CA ALA A 788 6.87 4.79 -41.94
C ALA A 788 7.53 3.41 -42.06
N PRO A 789 8.78 3.23 -41.60
CA PRO A 789 9.42 1.93 -41.57
C PRO A 789 8.82 1.12 -40.41
N TRP A 790 7.75 0.38 -40.69
CA TRP A 790 7.06 -0.44 -39.70
C TRP A 790 8.01 -1.43 -39.01
N LEU A 791 7.92 -1.55 -37.68
CA LEU A 791 8.83 -2.33 -36.83
C LEU A 791 10.28 -1.84 -36.87
N TRP A 792 10.54 -0.64 -37.38
CA TRP A 792 11.81 0.01 -37.15
C TRP A 792 12.07 0.05 -35.66
N THR A 793 13.29 -0.29 -35.31
CA THR A 793 13.76 -0.40 -33.94
C THR A 793 15.03 0.40 -33.85
N ALA A 794 15.07 1.33 -32.90
CA ALA A 794 16.23 2.12 -32.61
C ALA A 794 17.38 1.22 -32.16
N CYS A 795 18.60 1.60 -32.49
CA CYS A 795 19.76 0.76 -32.24
C CYS A 795 20.05 0.53 -30.74
N TRP A 796 19.56 1.42 -29.87
CA TRP A 796 19.67 1.32 -28.41
C TRP A 796 18.62 0.37 -27.77
N ARG A 797 17.62 -0.11 -28.51
CA ARG A 797 16.68 -1.16 -28.06
C ARG A 797 17.30 -2.55 -28.15
N THR A 798 18.38 -2.78 -27.43
CA THR A 798 19.10 -4.07 -27.40
C THR A 798 18.22 -5.20 -26.85
N ASP A 799 17.24 -4.87 -26.01
CA ASP A 799 16.20 -5.77 -25.49
C ASP A 799 15.31 -6.38 -26.58
N LEU A 800 15.17 -5.71 -27.72
CA LEU A 800 14.34 -6.16 -28.85
C LEU A 800 15.13 -6.73 -30.02
N GLN A 801 16.46 -6.64 -30.00
CA GLN A 801 17.28 -7.16 -31.09
C GLN A 801 17.41 -8.69 -30.98
N PRO A 802 17.19 -9.46 -32.07
CA PRO A 802 17.45 -10.90 -32.07
C PRO A 802 18.91 -11.16 -31.68
N GLU A 803 19.15 -12.15 -30.82
CA GLU A 803 20.43 -12.55 -30.19
C GLU A 803 21.61 -12.82 -31.15
N MET A 804 21.48 -12.58 -32.46
CA MET A 804 22.53 -12.78 -33.46
C MET A 804 23.70 -11.78 -33.40
N MET A 805 23.66 -10.73 -32.57
CA MET A 805 24.79 -9.81 -32.38
C MET A 805 25.72 -10.20 -31.20
N MET A 806 25.34 -11.16 -30.35
CA MET A 806 26.17 -11.63 -29.22
C MET A 806 27.28 -12.64 -29.60
N PHE A 807 27.40 -13.02 -30.88
CA PHE A 807 28.46 -13.93 -31.36
C PHE A 807 29.61 -13.25 -32.12
N SER A 808 29.84 -11.94 -31.94
CA SER A 808 31.04 -11.27 -32.46
C SER A 808 32.13 -11.08 -31.39
N PHE A 809 32.33 -12.07 -30.51
CA PHE A 809 33.53 -12.17 -29.68
C PHE A 809 34.23 -13.51 -29.90
N GLY A 810 35.22 -13.52 -30.80
CA GLY A 810 36.07 -14.68 -31.06
C GLY A 810 36.80 -14.55 -32.39
N GLY A 811 38.04 -14.05 -32.36
CA GLY A 811 38.81 -13.74 -33.56
C GLY A 811 39.04 -14.93 -34.50
N VAL A 812 38.58 -14.80 -35.75
CA VAL A 812 39.16 -15.45 -36.94
C VAL A 812 38.97 -14.51 -38.14
N GLN A 813 40.06 -14.24 -38.87
CA GLN A 813 40.04 -13.56 -40.17
C GLN A 813 39.26 -14.35 -41.23
N MET A 814 38.37 -13.70 -41.98
CA MET A 814 38.20 -13.85 -43.44
C MET A 814 37.16 -12.84 -43.98
N LYS A 815 37.63 -11.79 -44.68
CA LYS A 815 37.61 -11.62 -46.15
C LYS A 815 36.34 -10.96 -46.73
N SER A 816 36.54 -9.69 -47.12
CA SER A 816 35.91 -8.91 -48.20
C SER A 816 34.38 -8.97 -48.35
N MET A 817 33.73 -7.90 -47.89
CA MET A 817 32.41 -7.49 -48.40
C MET A 817 32.54 -6.12 -49.08
N ASP A 818 33.41 -6.07 -50.09
CA ASP A 818 33.76 -4.88 -50.88
C ASP A 818 32.83 -4.72 -52.12
N SER A 819 31.63 -5.29 -52.10
CA SER A 819 30.77 -5.37 -53.29
C SER A 819 29.29 -5.03 -53.10
N VAL A 820 28.90 -4.34 -52.04
CA VAL A 820 27.51 -3.83 -51.90
C VAL A 820 27.43 -2.31 -51.75
N ILE A 821 28.56 -1.62 -51.57
CA ILE A 821 28.63 -0.15 -51.62
C ILE A 821 28.76 0.30 -53.08
N SER A 822 27.69 0.17 -53.85
CA SER A 822 27.50 0.96 -55.08
C SER A 822 26.07 0.89 -55.57
N ALA A 823 25.19 1.65 -54.94
CA ALA A 823 24.04 2.23 -55.63
C ALA A 823 23.84 3.65 -55.09
N LYS A 824 24.32 4.62 -55.86
CA LYS A 824 24.01 6.04 -55.67
C LYS A 824 22.49 6.20 -55.67
N ALA A 825 21.97 6.83 -54.63
CA ALA A 825 20.63 7.37 -54.61
C ALA A 825 20.53 8.45 -55.70
N GLU A 826 19.82 8.14 -56.79
CA GLU A 826 19.21 9.15 -57.63
C GLU A 826 17.82 9.42 -57.08
N ILE A 827 17.59 10.67 -56.66
CA ILE A 827 16.29 11.20 -56.26
C ILE A 827 15.35 11.03 -57.45
N GLN A 828 14.44 10.07 -57.38
CA GLN A 828 13.32 9.98 -58.32
C GLN A 828 12.28 11.01 -57.91
N THR A 829 12.01 11.96 -58.80
CA THR A 829 10.83 12.82 -58.76
C THR A 829 9.58 11.94 -58.65
N VAL A 830 8.82 12.09 -57.56
CA VAL A 830 7.58 11.36 -57.27
C VAL A 830 6.61 11.49 -58.44
N GLN A 831 6.44 10.41 -59.21
CA GLN A 831 5.32 10.29 -60.14
C GLN A 831 4.12 9.74 -59.37
N LYS A 832 2.98 10.42 -59.48
CA LYS A 832 1.70 9.98 -58.91
C LYS A 832 1.39 8.56 -59.41
N LYS A 833 1.28 7.59 -58.48
CA LYS A 833 1.01 6.17 -58.77
C LYS A 833 -0.22 6.02 -59.65
N SER A 834 -0.24 5.01 -60.52
CA SER A 834 -1.41 4.77 -61.36
C SER A 834 -2.59 4.33 -60.49
N THR A 835 -3.83 4.68 -60.88
CA THR A 835 -5.04 4.34 -60.12
C THR A 835 -5.18 2.83 -59.90
N GLN A 836 -4.61 2.00 -60.79
CA GLN A 836 -4.67 0.56 -60.68
C GLN A 836 -3.66 -0.01 -59.67
N GLU A 837 -2.51 0.64 -59.48
CA GLU A 837 -1.56 0.31 -58.41
C GLU A 837 -2.09 0.77 -57.05
N GLN A 838 -2.78 1.92 -57.00
CA GLN A 838 -3.43 2.42 -55.79
C GLN A 838 -4.53 1.46 -55.30
N ILE A 839 -5.36 0.92 -56.20
CA ILE A 839 -6.39 -0.09 -55.85
C ILE A 839 -5.75 -1.38 -55.33
N HIS A 840 -4.69 -1.88 -55.99
CA HIS A 840 -4.03 -3.10 -55.56
C HIS A 840 -3.36 -2.95 -54.19
N HIS A 841 -2.72 -1.81 -53.95
CA HIS A 841 -2.09 -1.50 -52.68
C HIS A 841 -3.13 -1.41 -51.56
N LEU A 842 -4.22 -0.66 -51.78
CA LEU A 842 -5.29 -0.48 -50.81
C LEU A 842 -6.01 -1.79 -50.47
N ALA A 843 -6.24 -2.67 -51.45
CA ALA A 843 -6.82 -3.98 -51.21
C ALA A 843 -5.91 -4.89 -50.36
N SER A 844 -4.59 -4.78 -50.52
CA SER A 844 -3.61 -5.50 -49.68
C SER A 844 -3.63 -4.97 -48.24
N VAL A 845 -3.75 -3.66 -48.06
CA VAL A 845 -3.80 -3.00 -46.75
C VAL A 845 -5.04 -3.42 -45.97
N VAL A 846 -6.21 -3.49 -46.62
CA VAL A 846 -7.45 -3.99 -46.00
C VAL A 846 -7.27 -5.39 -45.39
N VAL A 847 -6.69 -6.32 -46.16
CA VAL A 847 -6.46 -7.70 -45.69
C VAL A 847 -5.49 -7.75 -44.51
N GLN A 848 -4.49 -6.87 -44.49
CA GLN A 848 -3.55 -6.79 -43.37
C GLN A 848 -4.21 -6.25 -42.10
N LEU A 849 -5.03 -5.19 -42.22
CA LEU A 849 -5.75 -4.59 -41.10
C LEU A 849 -6.76 -5.55 -40.46
N GLU A 850 -7.49 -6.34 -41.26
CA GLU A 850 -8.42 -7.34 -40.74
C GLU A 850 -7.72 -8.47 -39.98
N ASN A 851 -6.62 -8.99 -40.52
CA ASN A 851 -5.85 -10.04 -39.86
C ASN A 851 -5.23 -9.54 -38.55
N LEU A 852 -4.84 -8.26 -38.50
CA LEU A 852 -4.22 -7.63 -37.35
C LEU A 852 -5.19 -7.46 -36.17
N TRP A 853 -6.43 -7.02 -36.43
CA TRP A 853 -7.48 -6.92 -35.39
C TRP A 853 -7.78 -8.26 -34.72
N LEU A 854 -7.65 -9.37 -35.46
CA LEU A 854 -7.88 -10.72 -34.96
C LEU A 854 -6.67 -11.32 -34.23
N ALA A 855 -5.45 -10.87 -34.56
CA ALA A 855 -4.21 -11.45 -34.03
C ALA A 855 -3.71 -10.82 -32.72
N GLU A 856 -4.06 -9.55 -32.45
CA GLU A 856 -3.48 -8.77 -31.35
C GLU A 856 -4.51 -8.33 -30.29
N PRO A 857 -4.60 -9.02 -29.13
CA PRO A 857 -5.59 -8.73 -28.08
C PRO A 857 -5.45 -7.35 -27.42
N ASP A 858 -4.25 -6.76 -27.46
CA ASP A 858 -4.00 -5.47 -26.80
C ASP A 858 -4.56 -4.29 -27.61
N ILE A 859 -4.71 -4.44 -28.93
CA ILE A 859 -5.43 -3.47 -29.78
C ILE A 859 -6.91 -3.41 -29.39
N GLN A 860 -7.53 -4.58 -29.13
CA GLN A 860 -8.93 -4.68 -28.72
C GLN A 860 -9.19 -4.04 -27.34
N LYS A 861 -8.15 -3.91 -26.51
CA LYS A 861 -8.22 -3.23 -25.21
C LYS A 861 -8.01 -1.72 -25.31
N ALA A 862 -7.24 -1.26 -26.29
CA ALA A 862 -6.84 0.15 -26.44
C ALA A 862 -7.79 0.98 -27.32
N ILE A 863 -8.51 0.35 -28.25
CA ILE A 863 -9.41 0.99 -29.20
C ILE A 863 -10.83 0.44 -29.02
N GLU A 864 -11.83 1.32 -28.91
CA GLU A 864 -13.21 0.89 -28.86
C GLU A 864 -13.63 0.20 -30.18
N PRO A 865 -14.27 -0.99 -30.12
CA PRO A 865 -14.66 -1.75 -31.32
C PRO A 865 -15.49 -0.96 -32.33
N ASP A 866 -16.37 -0.07 -31.86
CA ASP A 866 -17.23 0.76 -32.72
C ASP A 866 -16.45 1.85 -33.47
N LEU A 867 -15.31 2.29 -32.93
CA LEU A 867 -14.42 3.23 -33.60
C LEU A 867 -13.62 2.54 -34.70
N TRP A 868 -13.13 1.33 -34.42
CA TRP A 868 -12.44 0.47 -35.38
C TRP A 868 -13.33 0.09 -36.57
N ASN A 869 -14.57 -0.31 -36.30
CA ASN A 869 -15.52 -0.69 -37.35
C ASN A 869 -15.84 0.49 -38.30
N ARG A 870 -16.05 1.70 -37.76
CA ARG A 870 -16.27 2.91 -38.57
C ARG A 870 -15.06 3.28 -39.43
N PHE A 871 -13.85 3.12 -38.89
CA PHE A 871 -12.62 3.29 -39.65
C PHE A 871 -12.56 2.30 -40.83
N MET A 872 -12.75 1.00 -40.56
CA MET A 872 -12.72 -0.03 -41.60
C MET A 872 -13.80 0.17 -42.67
N GLU A 873 -15.03 0.53 -42.29
CA GLU A 873 -16.11 0.88 -43.23
C GLU A 873 -15.71 2.01 -44.18
N THR A 874 -14.99 3.01 -43.67
CA THR A 874 -14.50 4.14 -44.48
C THR A 874 -13.40 3.71 -45.45
N VAL A 875 -12.45 2.89 -45.00
CA VAL A 875 -11.39 2.32 -45.85
C VAL A 875 -12.00 1.48 -46.99
N TYR A 876 -13.01 0.68 -46.66
CA TYR A 876 -13.79 -0.09 -47.64
C TYR A 876 -14.52 0.80 -48.64
N GLN A 877 -15.16 1.86 -48.17
CA GLN A 877 -15.88 2.82 -49.00
C GLN A 877 -14.93 3.54 -49.97
N ASN A 878 -13.75 3.95 -49.52
CA ASN A 878 -12.74 4.59 -50.37
C ASN A 878 -12.18 3.62 -51.42
N LEU A 879 -11.93 2.35 -51.06
CA LEU A 879 -11.53 1.33 -52.05
C LEU A 879 -12.59 1.14 -53.12
N TYR A 880 -13.87 1.17 -52.73
CA TYR A 880 -14.99 1.12 -53.65
C TYR A 880 -15.07 2.36 -54.56
N GLU A 881 -14.87 3.55 -54.03
CA GLU A 881 -14.86 4.81 -54.79
C GLU A 881 -13.71 4.86 -55.80
N LEU A 882 -12.48 4.51 -55.41
CA LEU A 882 -11.34 4.37 -56.31
C LEU A 882 -11.61 3.34 -57.42
N ALA A 883 -12.22 2.21 -57.10
CA ALA A 883 -12.56 1.17 -58.07
C ALA A 883 -13.65 1.62 -59.07
N THR A 884 -14.61 2.43 -58.62
CA THR A 884 -15.71 2.94 -59.47
C THR A 884 -15.28 4.10 -60.38
N GLU A 885 -14.35 4.97 -59.96
CA GLU A 885 -13.76 6.00 -60.83
C GLU A 885 -13.07 5.39 -62.07
N VAL A 886 -12.42 4.22 -61.92
CA VAL A 886 -11.78 3.49 -63.03
C VAL A 886 -12.82 2.91 -63.99
N ALA A 887 -14.00 2.53 -63.48
CA ALA A 887 -15.09 1.99 -64.29
C ALA A 887 -15.83 3.06 -65.12
N HIS A 888 -15.81 4.33 -64.69
CA HIS A 888 -16.43 5.45 -65.41
C HIS A 888 -15.50 6.16 -66.42
N LYS A 889 -14.17 5.93 -66.35
CA LYS A 889 -13.17 6.45 -67.30
C LYS A 889 -12.83 5.48 -68.44
N LYS A 890 -13.40 4.27 -68.45
CA LYS A 890 -13.40 3.32 -69.58
C LYS A 890 -14.73 3.38 -70.33
#